data_AF-A0A329SYV5-F1
#
_entry.id   AF-A0A329SYV5-F1
#
_cell.length_a   1.000
_cell.length_b   1.000
_cell.length_c   1.000
_cell.angle_alpha   90.00
_cell.angle_beta   90.00
_cell.angle_gamma   90.00
#
_symmetry.space_group_name_H-M   'P 1'
#
loop_
_entity.id
_entity.type
_entity.pdbx_description
1 polymer ?
#
loop_
_entity_poly.entity_id
_entity_poly.type
_entity_poly.pdbx_seq_one_letter_code
_entity_poly.pdbx_strand_id
1 'polypeptide(L)'
;MLRSLQRVWLGGRGSVKGLDTPQRRLKPLPDALPPLFSVSNKPEESKAAANLNNEQRLGDVVWKPEQEFPGRSVIDRHAMTLSREMQVLLRIARVSVHSIAQPARLALLGVCSSGVLGLSAYEAYLLLDPVQPLTVDSLLFMSKYSTHNFLASCIWETRAPELVAQSLGLDPTQLLRVFHPATSSADAALQLKIMSVFTTRAMLAGFMVVTQLLNIVRASGMAALGYSENVYNGLEPPLQGIEERIIRLAGKESDVTEVSMARYGVHILPVFEDPERHRHLVAQWSLGGRVPCVWRVPKGQYGFRHSWTGLHVDGSFLLRTTTGKYILCIEADATLKDRAFELRVMTEAPLPRDEELTIEDASQAYRLVERQAALALKRPFRSLCVLLGDSRQPCDLGGESFVTLRERMRLKQEVNVLIDSKAPLLLEVLKWCGRFVDDRKTLVLDVTPHNFTPLKLFLEHHGYAVLTPAEAVDFEERERAEIAAEAKAKAEAEEQEERHRQELEEQELALAATSCDNGRPSAPDLDAMKKTSENSQTAEKNSDPAQDKSATQEKEKSTAKEKDKASGKNDEAPAARRGKNPEKLPRLLYYPTTAATINAVHATLTSGDGLSDPRRCCVLINQPFGLEHLDELAEDAGEKFHPVCAAEIYDDYFRQVRIWTRMGHSAAVIQRELDQRFEPVRDVLGAIAASNQTSTSPNSEQ
;
A
#
# COMPACT_ATOMS: atom_id res chain seq x y z
N MET A 1 -28.78 1.45 7.52
CA MET A 1 -29.38 0.48 8.46
C MET A 1 -30.74 -0.05 8.01
N LEU A 2 -31.74 0.79 7.71
CA LEU A 2 -33.07 0.30 7.27
C LEU A 2 -33.01 -0.54 5.97
N ARG A 3 -32.18 -0.15 4.98
CA ARG A 3 -32.01 -0.91 3.72
C ARG A 3 -31.28 -2.27 3.88
N SER A 4 -30.50 -2.46 4.95
CA SER A 4 -29.81 -3.73 5.22
C SER A 4 -30.67 -4.69 6.04
N LEU A 5 -31.51 -4.17 6.95
CA LEU A 5 -32.49 -4.98 7.69
C LEU A 5 -33.62 -5.52 6.80
N GLN A 6 -34.03 -4.77 5.77
CA GLN A 6 -35.10 -5.19 4.86
C GLN A 6 -34.73 -6.40 3.98
N ARG A 7 -33.43 -6.60 3.70
CA ARG A 7 -32.93 -7.73 2.90
C ARG A 7 -32.84 -9.04 3.69
N VAL A 8 -32.65 -8.97 5.00
CA VAL A 8 -32.52 -10.16 5.86
C VAL A 8 -33.89 -10.75 6.23
N TRP A 9 -34.93 -9.93 6.35
CA TRP A 9 -36.26 -10.39 6.76
C TRP A 9 -37.16 -10.92 5.62
N LEU A 10 -36.89 -10.54 4.36
CA LEU A 10 -37.72 -10.90 3.21
C LEU A 10 -37.10 -11.98 2.29
N GLY A 11 -35.89 -12.47 2.58
CA GLY A 11 -35.17 -13.45 1.75
C GLY A 11 -35.56 -14.93 1.97
N GLY A 12 -36.72 -15.20 2.57
CA GLY A 12 -37.16 -16.55 2.94
C GLY A 12 -38.23 -17.12 2.01
N ARG A 13 -37.93 -17.33 0.71
CA ARG A 13 -38.65 -18.28 -0.16
C ARG A 13 -37.96 -18.42 -1.51
N GLY A 14 -37.28 -19.54 -1.73
CA GLY A 14 -36.65 -19.86 -3.01
C GLY A 14 -35.95 -21.22 -3.02
N SER A 15 -36.76 -22.27 -3.20
CA SER A 15 -36.43 -23.58 -3.82
C SER A 15 -35.03 -24.17 -3.61
N VAL A 16 -34.95 -25.15 -2.71
CA VAL A 16 -33.84 -26.11 -2.61
C VAL A 16 -33.92 -27.08 -3.79
N LYS A 17 -32.93 -27.05 -4.68
CA LYS A 17 -32.62 -28.15 -5.61
C LYS A 17 -31.12 -28.43 -5.64
N GLY A 18 -30.76 -29.65 -5.25
CA GLY A 18 -29.62 -30.41 -5.76
C GLY A 18 -28.24 -30.03 -5.23
N LEU A 19 -27.85 -30.60 -4.09
CA LEU A 19 -26.45 -30.90 -3.79
C LEU A 19 -26.06 -32.15 -4.59
N ASP A 20 -25.07 -32.03 -5.48
CA ASP A 20 -24.24 -33.16 -5.89
C ASP A 20 -22.77 -32.76 -5.76
N THR A 21 -22.08 -33.45 -4.85
CA THR A 21 -20.65 -33.34 -4.58
C THR A 21 -19.95 -34.52 -5.27
N PRO A 22 -18.90 -34.32 -6.09
CA PRO A 22 -18.06 -35.43 -6.48
C PRO A 22 -16.98 -35.64 -5.41
N GLN A 23 -17.16 -36.66 -4.59
CA GLN A 23 -16.07 -37.27 -3.81
C GLN A 23 -15.00 -37.79 -4.78
N ARG A 24 -13.86 -37.11 -4.88
CA ARG A 24 -12.65 -37.68 -5.49
C ARG A 24 -11.98 -38.62 -4.49
N ARG A 25 -12.14 -39.93 -4.73
CA ARG A 25 -11.35 -41.00 -4.14
C ARG A 25 -9.86 -40.79 -4.41
N LEU A 26 -9.06 -40.71 -3.35
CA LEU A 26 -7.61 -40.85 -3.40
C LEU A 26 -7.24 -42.33 -3.64
N LYS A 27 -6.38 -42.59 -4.63
CA LYS A 27 -5.71 -43.89 -4.83
C LYS A 27 -4.57 -44.04 -3.81
N PRO A 28 -4.31 -45.25 -3.30
CA PRO A 28 -3.19 -45.50 -2.39
C PRO A 28 -1.85 -45.53 -3.14
N LEU A 29 -0.81 -44.95 -2.52
CA LEU A 29 0.59 -45.06 -2.95
C LEU A 29 1.19 -46.35 -2.37
N PRO A 30 2.06 -47.07 -3.10
CA PRO A 30 2.71 -48.27 -2.59
C PRO A 30 3.93 -47.95 -1.73
N ASP A 31 4.10 -48.75 -0.68
CA ASP A 31 5.27 -48.85 0.19
C ASP A 31 6.54 -49.21 -0.60
N ALA A 32 7.61 -48.46 -0.38
CA ALA A 32 8.98 -48.92 -0.61
C ALA A 32 9.97 -48.06 0.20
N LEU A 33 10.35 -48.56 1.38
CA LEU A 33 11.58 -48.18 2.05
C LEU A 33 12.76 -48.92 1.41
N PRO A 34 13.94 -48.29 1.31
CA PRO A 34 15.19 -49.02 1.41
C PRO A 34 16.10 -48.48 2.54
N PRO A 35 17.12 -49.26 2.95
CA PRO A 35 17.53 -49.34 4.34
C PRO A 35 18.73 -48.47 4.70
N LEU A 36 18.79 -48.20 6.01
CA LEU A 36 19.98 -47.81 6.76
C LEU A 36 21.14 -48.77 6.51
N PHE A 37 22.29 -48.24 6.09
CA PHE A 37 23.60 -48.77 6.48
C PHE A 37 24.62 -47.65 6.66
N SER A 38 25.29 -47.72 7.81
CA SER A 38 26.46 -46.99 8.27
C SER A 38 27.75 -47.43 7.55
N VAL A 39 28.78 -46.55 7.50
CA VAL A 39 30.24 -46.77 7.70
C VAL A 39 30.95 -45.44 7.31
N SER A 40 31.47 -44.65 8.27
CA SER A 40 32.87 -44.56 8.77
C SER A 40 33.81 -43.60 8.01
N ASN A 41 34.13 -42.49 8.68
CA ASN A 41 35.39 -41.72 8.80
C ASN A 41 36.43 -41.66 7.66
N LYS A 42 36.69 -40.43 7.17
CA LYS A 42 37.96 -39.67 7.39
C LYS A 42 37.87 -38.23 6.84
N PRO A 43 38.67 -37.27 7.36
CA PRO A 43 38.60 -35.86 6.98
C PRO A 43 39.56 -35.55 5.82
N GLU A 44 39.06 -34.98 4.73
CA GLU A 44 39.88 -34.32 3.71
C GLU A 44 39.65 -32.80 3.80
N GLU A 45 40.34 -32.19 4.76
CA GLU A 45 40.68 -30.77 4.73
C GLU A 45 41.83 -30.57 3.74
N SER A 46 41.53 -30.07 2.54
CA SER A 46 42.38 -29.16 1.74
C SER A 46 42.00 -29.25 0.26
N LYS A 47 40.84 -28.70 -0.11
CA LYS A 47 40.46 -28.34 -1.50
C LYS A 47 39.13 -27.57 -1.62
N ALA A 48 38.42 -27.35 -0.51
CA ALA A 48 37.12 -26.65 -0.49
C ALA A 48 37.20 -25.12 -0.62
N ALA A 49 38.38 -24.49 -0.52
CA ALA A 49 38.49 -23.03 -0.49
C ALA A 49 38.39 -22.34 -1.87
N ALA A 50 38.56 -23.07 -2.97
CA ALA A 50 38.58 -22.47 -4.32
C ALA A 50 37.26 -22.62 -5.12
N ASN A 51 36.30 -23.41 -4.64
CA ASN A 51 35.03 -23.67 -5.32
C ASN A 51 33.80 -23.00 -4.66
N LEU A 52 34.00 -22.17 -3.61
CA LEU A 52 32.92 -21.42 -2.94
C LEU A 52 32.45 -20.17 -3.71
N ASN A 53 33.14 -19.75 -4.76
CA ASN A 53 32.79 -18.54 -5.52
C ASN A 53 31.68 -18.76 -6.57
N ASN A 54 31.17 -19.99 -6.71
CA ASN A 54 29.98 -20.31 -7.48
C ASN A 54 28.80 -20.68 -6.56
N GLU A 55 28.68 -20.05 -5.39
CA GLU A 55 27.40 -20.05 -4.66
C GLU A 55 26.34 -19.40 -5.56
N GLN A 56 25.40 -20.24 -6.01
CA GLN A 56 24.32 -19.89 -6.91
C GLN A 56 23.49 -18.77 -6.27
N ARG A 57 23.67 -17.53 -6.77
CA ARG A 57 22.88 -16.34 -6.39
C ARG A 57 21.41 -16.70 -6.25
N LEU A 58 20.75 -16.23 -5.20
CA LEU A 58 19.30 -16.38 -5.15
C LEU A 58 18.72 -15.60 -6.34
N GLY A 59 17.93 -16.30 -7.17
CA GLY A 59 17.35 -15.69 -8.36
C GLY A 59 16.45 -14.51 -7.99
N ASP A 60 16.47 -13.49 -8.84
CA ASP A 60 15.48 -12.41 -8.87
C ASP A 60 14.17 -12.96 -9.42
N VAL A 61 13.50 -13.76 -8.60
CA VAL A 61 12.19 -14.27 -8.97
C VAL A 61 11.18 -13.15 -8.80
N VAL A 62 10.86 -12.50 -9.91
CA VAL A 62 9.88 -11.42 -9.97
C VAL A 62 8.47 -12.02 -9.90
N TRP A 63 7.94 -12.21 -8.69
CA TRP A 63 6.50 -12.38 -8.54
C TRP A 63 5.84 -11.03 -8.65
N LYS A 64 4.77 -10.96 -9.43
CA LYS A 64 3.93 -9.77 -9.40
C LYS A 64 3.24 -9.67 -8.03
N PRO A 65 2.97 -8.46 -7.50
CA PRO A 65 2.29 -8.30 -6.21
C PRO A 65 1.00 -9.12 -6.08
N GLU A 66 0.27 -9.32 -7.18
CA GLU A 66 -1.00 -10.06 -7.18
C GLU A 66 -0.83 -11.58 -7.05
N GLN A 67 0.38 -12.09 -7.26
CA GLN A 67 0.71 -13.51 -7.19
C GLN A 67 1.24 -13.91 -5.81
N GLU A 68 1.53 -12.95 -4.94
CA GLU A 68 2.16 -13.23 -3.66
C GLU A 68 1.25 -13.98 -2.68
N PHE A 69 -0.02 -13.58 -2.58
CA PHE A 69 -0.97 -14.14 -1.63
C PHE A 69 -2.06 -14.97 -2.32
N PRO A 70 -2.57 -16.02 -1.68
CA PRO A 70 -3.69 -16.80 -2.20
C PRO A 70 -4.96 -15.95 -2.25
N GLY A 71 -5.59 -15.90 -3.43
CA GLY A 71 -6.79 -15.10 -3.69
C GLY A 71 -6.48 -13.83 -4.48
N ARG A 72 -7.51 -12.99 -4.74
CA ARG A 72 -7.26 -11.66 -5.31
C ARG A 72 -6.67 -10.78 -4.20
N SER A 73 -5.38 -10.45 -4.30
CA SER A 73 -4.66 -9.55 -3.38
C SER A 73 -5.37 -8.21 -3.22
N VAL A 74 -5.97 -7.73 -4.32
CA VAL A 74 -6.87 -6.58 -4.35
C VAL A 74 -8.26 -7.09 -4.00
N ILE A 75 -8.60 -7.10 -2.71
CA ILE A 75 -10.00 -7.07 -2.32
C ILE A 75 -10.63 -5.91 -3.06
N ASP A 76 -11.72 -6.19 -3.76
CA ASP A 76 -12.58 -5.16 -4.33
C ASP A 76 -12.85 -4.15 -3.21
N ARG A 77 -12.24 -2.96 -3.32
CA ARG A 77 -12.21 -1.89 -2.31
C ARG A 77 -13.62 -1.45 -1.89
N HIS A 78 -14.65 -1.98 -2.54
CA HIS A 78 -16.04 -1.64 -2.33
C HIS A 78 -16.93 -2.82 -1.91
N ALA A 79 -16.43 -4.07 -1.91
CA ALA A 79 -17.26 -5.24 -1.64
C ALA A 79 -16.98 -5.87 -0.27
N MET A 80 -17.89 -5.66 0.68
CA MET A 80 -17.92 -6.42 1.94
C MET A 80 -18.57 -7.79 1.67
N THR A 81 -17.84 -8.87 1.94
CA THR A 81 -18.42 -10.23 1.86
C THR A 81 -19.44 -10.42 2.98
N LEU A 82 -20.53 -11.16 2.71
CA LEU A 82 -21.59 -11.44 3.71
C LEU A 82 -21.04 -12.03 5.03
N SER A 83 -20.01 -12.87 4.96
CA SER A 83 -19.36 -13.45 6.15
C SER A 83 -18.72 -12.38 7.04
N ARG A 84 -18.08 -11.38 6.44
CA ARG A 84 -17.49 -10.23 7.15
C ARG A 84 -18.57 -9.32 7.72
N GLU A 85 -19.63 -9.04 6.97
CA GLU A 85 -20.78 -8.28 7.47
C GLU A 85 -21.39 -8.94 8.71
N MET A 86 -21.57 -10.26 8.67
CA MET A 86 -22.10 -11.01 9.80
C MET A 86 -21.17 -10.94 11.02
N GLN A 87 -19.84 -11.03 10.84
CA GLN A 87 -18.89 -10.88 11.95
C GLN A 87 -18.99 -9.50 12.60
N VAL A 88 -19.07 -8.42 11.80
CA VAL A 88 -19.21 -7.05 12.31
C VAL A 88 -20.54 -6.87 13.04
N LEU A 89 -21.65 -7.35 12.46
CA LEU A 89 -22.96 -7.31 13.09
C LEU A 89 -23.00 -8.09 14.41
N LEU A 90 -22.36 -9.26 14.48
CA LEU A 90 -22.28 -10.04 15.71
C LEU A 90 -21.48 -9.33 16.81
N ARG A 91 -20.40 -8.63 16.46
CA ARG A 91 -19.62 -7.81 17.41
C ARG A 91 -20.45 -6.65 17.95
N ILE A 92 -21.09 -5.88 17.07
CA ILE A 92 -21.99 -4.78 17.46
C ILE A 92 -23.14 -5.31 18.32
N ALA A 93 -23.80 -6.39 17.89
CA ALA A 93 -24.89 -7.01 18.63
C ALA A 93 -24.47 -7.47 20.02
N ARG A 94 -23.26 -8.04 20.19
CA ARG A 94 -22.73 -8.43 21.50
C ARG A 94 -22.62 -7.23 22.45
N VAL A 95 -22.06 -6.12 21.99
CA VAL A 95 -21.93 -4.89 22.77
C VAL A 95 -23.31 -4.30 23.08
N SER A 96 -24.21 -4.27 22.08
CA SER A 96 -25.60 -3.81 22.27
C SER A 96 -26.34 -4.65 23.31
N VAL A 97 -26.27 -5.97 23.24
CA VAL A 97 -26.93 -6.89 24.18
C VAL A 97 -26.40 -6.67 25.59
N HIS A 98 -25.09 -6.50 25.76
CA HIS A 98 -24.52 -6.18 27.07
C HIS A 98 -25.03 -4.84 27.62
N SER A 99 -25.16 -3.82 26.76
CA SER A 99 -25.76 -2.53 27.16
C SER A 99 -27.26 -2.65 27.48
N ILE A 100 -28.01 -3.46 26.74
CA ILE A 100 -29.45 -3.68 26.97
C ILE A 100 -29.66 -4.46 28.28
N ALA A 101 -28.80 -5.42 28.59
CA ALA A 101 -28.85 -6.24 29.79
C ALA A 101 -28.37 -5.53 31.07
N GLN A 102 -28.22 -4.20 31.05
CA GLN A 102 -27.88 -3.43 32.26
C GLN A 102 -28.98 -3.59 33.33
N PRO A 103 -28.63 -3.79 34.61
CA PRO A 103 -29.59 -4.09 35.67
C PRO A 103 -30.71 -3.06 35.79
N ALA A 104 -30.41 -1.77 35.64
CA ALA A 104 -31.40 -0.70 35.70
C ALA A 104 -32.46 -0.82 34.59
N ARG A 105 -32.06 -1.21 33.38
CA ARG A 105 -32.97 -1.37 32.23
C ARG A 105 -33.83 -2.63 32.38
N LEU A 106 -33.22 -3.71 32.87
CA LEU A 106 -33.93 -4.95 33.19
C LEU A 106 -34.94 -4.75 34.33
N ALA A 107 -34.60 -3.96 35.36
CA ALA A 107 -35.50 -3.61 36.43
C ALA A 107 -36.71 -2.82 35.92
N LEU A 108 -36.49 -1.81 35.07
CA LEU A 108 -37.58 -1.05 34.45
C LEU A 108 -38.49 -1.95 33.61
N LEU A 109 -37.91 -2.85 32.79
CA LEU A 109 -38.67 -3.82 32.02
C LEU A 109 -39.48 -4.76 32.94
N GLY A 110 -38.88 -5.22 34.04
CA GLY A 110 -39.52 -6.06 35.03
C GLY A 110 -40.69 -5.38 35.73
N VAL A 111 -40.54 -4.10 36.10
CA VAL A 111 -41.61 -3.29 36.71
C VAL A 111 -42.76 -3.09 35.73
N CYS A 112 -42.48 -2.68 34.49
CA CYS A 112 -43.52 -2.54 33.47
C CYS A 112 -44.22 -3.88 33.19
N SER A 113 -43.46 -4.96 33.07
CA SER A 113 -44.02 -6.28 32.78
C SER A 113 -44.91 -6.79 33.92
N SER A 114 -44.47 -6.59 35.16
CA SER A 114 -45.24 -6.92 36.36
C SER A 114 -46.50 -6.07 36.47
N GLY A 115 -46.42 -4.78 36.10
CA GLY A 115 -47.58 -3.88 36.04
C GLY A 115 -48.62 -4.34 35.01
N VAL A 116 -48.20 -4.72 33.80
CA VAL A 116 -49.10 -5.24 32.75
C VAL A 116 -49.74 -6.55 33.20
N LEU A 117 -48.97 -7.48 33.75
CA LEU A 117 -49.49 -8.75 34.27
C LEU A 117 -50.45 -8.54 35.46
N GLY A 118 -50.13 -7.62 36.37
CA GLY A 118 -50.96 -7.27 37.52
C GLY A 118 -52.29 -6.63 37.12
N LEU A 119 -52.25 -5.68 36.17
CA LEU A 119 -53.47 -5.07 35.62
C LEU A 119 -54.32 -6.10 34.86
N SER A 120 -53.70 -7.03 34.13
CA SER A 120 -54.42 -8.12 33.46
C SER A 120 -55.07 -9.08 34.46
N ALA A 121 -54.39 -9.36 35.58
CA ALA A 121 -54.94 -10.23 36.63
C ALA A 121 -56.10 -9.54 37.34
N TYR A 122 -55.97 -8.23 37.58
CA TYR A 122 -57.04 -7.41 38.14
C TYR A 122 -58.25 -7.34 37.20
N GLU A 123 -58.02 -7.18 35.90
CA GLU A 123 -59.06 -7.25 34.87
C GLU A 123 -59.78 -8.62 34.90
N ALA A 124 -59.03 -9.72 34.93
CA ALA A 124 -59.60 -11.07 35.04
C ALA A 124 -60.43 -11.25 36.32
N TYR A 125 -59.97 -10.71 37.45
CA TYR A 125 -60.71 -10.74 38.71
C TYR A 125 -62.06 -9.99 38.61
N LEU A 126 -62.10 -8.83 37.95
CA LEU A 126 -63.35 -8.08 37.74
C LEU A 126 -64.34 -8.81 36.81
N LEU A 127 -63.83 -9.69 35.93
CA LEU A 127 -64.64 -10.51 35.02
C LEU A 127 -65.23 -11.76 35.68
N LEU A 128 -64.74 -12.17 36.86
CA LEU A 128 -65.29 -13.30 37.60
C LEU A 128 -66.66 -12.97 38.23
N ASP A 129 -67.51 -13.99 38.33
CA ASP A 129 -68.77 -13.91 39.07
C ASP A 129 -68.48 -13.72 40.58
N PRO A 130 -68.97 -12.64 41.21
CA PRO A 130 -68.70 -12.35 42.63
C PRO A 130 -69.36 -13.34 43.58
N VAL A 131 -70.33 -14.13 43.11
CA VAL A 131 -71.03 -15.13 43.91
C VAL A 131 -70.16 -16.38 44.11
N GLN A 132 -69.20 -16.63 43.22
CA GLN A 132 -68.31 -17.78 43.34
C GLN A 132 -67.14 -17.51 44.30
N PRO A 133 -66.80 -18.47 45.19
CA PRO A 133 -65.59 -18.36 45.98
C PRO A 133 -64.35 -18.41 45.07
N LEU A 134 -63.25 -17.81 45.52
CA LEU A 134 -61.98 -17.84 44.81
C LEU A 134 -61.43 -19.28 44.79
N THR A 135 -61.73 -20.04 43.73
CA THR A 135 -61.29 -21.43 43.57
C THR A 135 -59.93 -21.51 42.87
N VAL A 136 -59.34 -22.71 42.85
CA VAL A 136 -58.13 -22.99 42.07
C VAL A 136 -58.37 -22.72 40.57
N ASP A 137 -59.57 -23.02 40.07
CA ASP A 137 -59.96 -22.77 38.67
C ASP A 137 -60.04 -21.27 38.37
N SER A 138 -60.55 -20.46 39.31
CA SER A 138 -60.55 -19.00 39.21
C SER A 138 -59.12 -18.42 39.17
N LEU A 139 -58.22 -18.91 40.02
CA LEU A 139 -56.81 -18.50 40.02
C LEU A 139 -56.08 -18.92 38.74
N LEU A 140 -56.36 -20.12 38.23
CA LEU A 140 -55.82 -20.63 36.97
C LEU A 140 -56.29 -19.78 35.79
N PHE A 141 -57.58 -19.45 35.75
CA PHE A 141 -58.14 -18.53 34.76
C PHE A 141 -57.47 -17.16 34.82
N MET A 142 -57.34 -16.54 36.00
CA MET A 142 -56.69 -15.24 36.15
C MET A 142 -55.24 -15.27 35.65
N SER A 143 -54.46 -16.28 36.03
CA SER A 143 -53.07 -16.44 35.56
C SER A 143 -52.99 -16.59 34.04
N LYS A 144 -53.85 -17.45 33.45
CA LYS A 144 -53.89 -17.69 32.01
C LYS A 144 -54.38 -16.47 31.23
N TYR A 145 -55.42 -15.80 31.69
CA TYR A 145 -55.90 -14.55 31.11
C TYR A 145 -54.78 -13.50 31.11
N SER A 146 -54.05 -13.35 32.21
CA SER A 146 -52.93 -12.42 32.30
C SER A 146 -51.80 -12.72 31.33
N THR A 147 -51.38 -13.98 31.23
CA THR A 147 -50.30 -14.37 30.31
C THR A 147 -50.69 -14.19 28.84
N HIS A 148 -51.92 -14.57 28.46
CA HIS A 148 -52.42 -14.40 27.10
C HIS A 148 -52.62 -12.92 26.73
N ASN A 149 -53.10 -12.10 27.67
CA ASN A 149 -53.28 -10.67 27.44
C ASN A 149 -51.99 -9.86 27.59
N PHE A 150 -50.94 -10.36 28.23
CA PHE A 150 -49.64 -9.68 28.30
C PHE A 150 -49.05 -9.42 26.91
N LEU A 151 -48.95 -10.45 26.07
CA LEU A 151 -48.45 -10.32 24.71
C LEU A 151 -49.43 -9.58 23.80
N ALA A 152 -50.74 -9.82 23.95
CA ALA A 152 -51.77 -9.12 23.19
C ALA A 152 -51.73 -7.61 23.46
N SER A 153 -51.48 -7.19 24.71
CA SER A 153 -51.33 -5.79 25.10
C SER A 153 -50.22 -5.07 24.34
N CYS A 154 -49.15 -5.79 23.96
CA CYS A 154 -48.02 -5.21 23.23
C CYS A 154 -48.39 -4.80 21.79
N ILE A 155 -49.47 -5.36 21.24
CA ILE A 155 -50.02 -5.05 19.91
C ILE A 155 -51.41 -4.41 19.99
N TRP A 156 -51.79 -3.88 21.16
CA TRP A 156 -53.10 -3.29 21.43
C TRP A 156 -54.30 -4.22 21.18
N GLU A 157 -54.10 -5.53 21.33
CA GLU A 157 -55.14 -6.55 21.24
C GLU A 157 -55.53 -7.05 22.65
N THR A 158 -56.75 -7.58 22.78
CA THR A 158 -57.22 -8.29 23.99
C THR A 158 -57.86 -9.60 23.55
N ARG A 159 -57.56 -10.69 24.27
CA ARG A 159 -58.16 -12.01 24.06
C ARG A 159 -59.48 -12.07 24.84
N ALA A 160 -60.53 -12.56 24.18
CA ALA A 160 -61.84 -12.71 24.79
C ALA A 160 -61.78 -13.67 25.99
N PRO A 161 -62.38 -13.31 27.14
CA PRO A 161 -62.30 -14.10 28.37
C PRO A 161 -62.97 -15.47 28.22
N GLU A 162 -64.02 -15.60 27.41
CA GLU A 162 -64.72 -16.86 27.14
C GLU A 162 -63.80 -17.86 26.44
N LEU A 163 -63.00 -17.39 25.49
CA LEU A 163 -62.01 -18.18 24.78
C LEU A 163 -60.92 -18.70 25.71
N VAL A 164 -60.47 -17.85 26.64
CA VAL A 164 -59.47 -18.26 27.64
C VAL A 164 -60.07 -19.29 28.62
N ALA A 165 -61.31 -19.09 29.09
CA ALA A 165 -61.99 -20.04 29.98
C ALA A 165 -62.23 -21.40 29.30
N GLN A 166 -62.74 -21.39 28.06
CA GLN A 166 -62.93 -22.60 27.26
C GLN A 166 -61.61 -23.34 27.01
N SER A 167 -60.51 -22.62 26.79
CA SER A 167 -59.19 -23.23 26.59
C SER A 167 -58.69 -24.02 27.81
N LEU A 168 -59.25 -23.75 29.00
CA LEU A 168 -58.96 -24.46 30.24
C LEU A 168 -59.96 -25.57 30.55
N GLY A 169 -60.95 -25.79 29.67
CA GLY A 169 -62.05 -26.73 29.91
C GLY A 169 -63.05 -26.23 30.96
N LEU A 170 -63.02 -24.94 31.30
CA LEU A 170 -63.95 -24.33 32.25
C LEU A 170 -65.18 -23.81 31.48
N ASP A 171 -66.37 -23.98 32.06
CA ASP A 171 -67.60 -23.42 31.50
C ASP A 171 -67.62 -21.89 31.72
N PRO A 172 -67.55 -21.07 30.66
CA PRO A 172 -67.53 -19.61 30.79
C PRO A 172 -68.79 -19.07 31.45
N THR A 173 -69.94 -19.74 31.26
CA THR A 173 -71.22 -19.28 31.80
C THR A 173 -71.31 -19.44 33.31
N GLN A 174 -70.54 -20.37 33.86
CA GLN A 174 -70.43 -20.58 35.30
C GLN A 174 -69.35 -19.69 35.90
N LEU A 175 -68.22 -19.50 35.22
CA LEU A 175 -67.06 -18.80 35.78
C LEU A 175 -67.12 -17.27 35.64
N LEU A 176 -67.61 -16.78 34.51
CA LEU A 176 -67.57 -15.36 34.14
C LEU A 176 -68.89 -14.67 34.49
N ARG A 177 -68.79 -13.39 34.86
CA ARG A 177 -69.95 -12.53 35.11
C ARG A 177 -70.69 -12.21 33.80
N VAL A 178 -72.00 -12.38 33.81
CA VAL A 178 -72.87 -11.92 32.70
C VAL A 178 -73.29 -10.47 32.95
N PHE A 179 -72.89 -9.56 32.07
CA PHE A 179 -73.19 -8.13 32.21
C PHE A 179 -74.48 -7.74 31.48
N HIS A 180 -75.34 -6.96 32.13
CA HIS A 180 -76.59 -6.45 31.53
C HIS A 180 -76.64 -4.91 31.59
N PRO A 181 -75.82 -4.21 30.78
CA PRO A 181 -75.63 -2.76 30.88
C PRO A 181 -76.90 -1.94 30.56
N ALA A 182 -77.82 -2.49 29.78
CA ALA A 182 -79.10 -1.85 29.46
C ALA A 182 -80.07 -1.79 30.65
N THR A 183 -79.88 -2.66 31.65
CA THR A 183 -80.81 -2.85 32.77
C THR A 183 -80.20 -2.54 34.13
N SER A 184 -78.86 -2.48 34.25
CA SER A 184 -78.15 -2.25 35.51
C SER A 184 -77.07 -1.18 35.36
N SER A 185 -77.22 -0.08 36.10
CA SER A 185 -76.22 0.99 36.17
C SER A 185 -74.92 0.53 36.84
N ALA A 186 -75.00 -0.43 37.76
CA ALA A 186 -73.83 -1.02 38.42
C ALA A 186 -72.98 -1.83 37.45
N ASP A 187 -73.61 -2.59 36.54
CA ASP A 187 -72.91 -3.34 35.50
C ASP A 187 -72.26 -2.43 34.48
N ALA A 188 -72.96 -1.36 34.07
CA ALA A 188 -72.40 -0.35 33.19
C ALA A 188 -71.17 0.36 33.81
N ALA A 189 -71.23 0.71 35.10
CA ALA A 189 -70.11 1.31 35.82
C ALA A 189 -68.92 0.35 35.94
N LEU A 190 -69.18 -0.95 36.17
CA LEU A 190 -68.13 -1.96 36.23
C LEU A 190 -67.51 -2.23 34.85
N GLN A 191 -68.30 -2.28 33.77
CA GLN A 191 -67.78 -2.39 32.41
C GLN A 191 -66.88 -1.20 32.06
N LEU A 192 -67.27 0.03 32.42
CA LEU A 192 -66.42 1.21 32.26
C LEU A 192 -65.11 1.09 33.04
N LYS A 193 -65.15 0.50 34.25
CA LYS A 193 -63.95 0.22 35.05
C LYS A 193 -63.05 -0.85 34.40
N ILE A 194 -63.62 -1.90 33.82
CA ILE A 194 -62.86 -2.92 33.08
C ILE A 194 -62.21 -2.29 31.85
N MET A 195 -62.94 -1.45 31.11
CA MET A 195 -62.40 -0.70 29.96
C MET A 195 -61.29 0.28 30.34
N SER A 196 -61.39 0.94 31.51
CA SER A 196 -60.32 1.81 31.98
C SER A 196 -59.07 1.02 32.35
N VAL A 197 -59.21 -0.13 33.04
CA VAL A 197 -58.10 -1.05 33.34
C VAL A 197 -57.45 -1.58 32.07
N PHE A 198 -58.25 -2.02 31.09
CA PHE A 198 -57.77 -2.44 29.77
C PHE A 198 -56.95 -1.33 29.10
N THR A 199 -57.48 -0.10 29.09
CA THR A 199 -56.81 1.05 28.46
C THR A 199 -55.48 1.34 29.16
N THR A 200 -55.45 1.35 30.50
CA THR A 200 -54.22 1.54 31.27
C THR A 200 -53.19 0.44 31.00
N ARG A 201 -53.64 -0.82 30.94
CA ARG A 201 -52.79 -1.97 30.60
C ARG A 201 -52.18 -1.81 29.20
N ALA A 202 -53.00 -1.50 28.21
CA ALA A 202 -52.56 -1.32 26.82
C ALA A 202 -51.60 -0.12 26.67
N MET A 203 -51.85 0.99 27.38
CA MET A 203 -50.94 2.13 27.44
C MET A 203 -49.60 1.74 28.06
N LEU A 204 -49.60 1.01 29.19
CA LEU A 204 -48.38 0.58 29.87
C LEU A 204 -47.56 -0.39 29.01
N ALA A 205 -48.22 -1.36 28.37
CA ALA A 205 -47.56 -2.30 27.47
C ALA A 205 -47.02 -1.62 26.21
N GLY A 206 -47.78 -0.71 25.59
CA GLY A 206 -47.32 0.09 24.45
C GLY A 206 -46.11 0.95 24.81
N PHE A 207 -46.17 1.64 25.95
CA PHE A 207 -45.03 2.43 26.46
C PHE A 207 -43.80 1.55 26.72
N MET A 208 -43.99 0.35 27.29
CA MET A 208 -42.92 -0.61 27.51
C MET A 208 -42.25 -1.01 26.18
N VAL A 209 -43.03 -1.42 25.17
CA VAL A 209 -42.50 -1.83 23.86
C VAL A 209 -41.75 -0.70 23.17
N VAL A 210 -42.34 0.50 23.12
CA VAL A 210 -41.71 1.68 22.50
C VAL A 210 -40.41 2.05 23.23
N THR A 211 -40.44 2.07 24.56
CA THR A 211 -39.24 2.38 25.38
C THR A 211 -38.14 1.36 25.15
N GLN A 212 -38.45 0.07 25.10
CA GLN A 212 -37.46 -0.97 24.82
C GLN A 212 -36.91 -0.87 23.39
N LEU A 213 -37.76 -0.59 22.40
CA LEU A 213 -37.32 -0.39 21.03
C LEU A 213 -36.36 0.81 20.92
N LEU A 214 -36.69 1.94 21.54
CA LEU A 214 -35.81 3.11 21.58
C LEU A 214 -34.49 2.81 22.28
N ASN A 215 -34.52 2.04 23.38
CA ASN A 215 -33.32 1.61 24.08
C ASN A 215 -32.43 0.71 23.20
N ILE A 216 -33.02 -0.25 22.48
CA ILE A 216 -32.31 -1.12 21.55
C ILE A 216 -31.68 -0.31 20.42
N VAL A 217 -32.43 0.61 19.82
CA VAL A 217 -31.94 1.48 18.74
C VAL A 217 -30.80 2.36 19.23
N ARG A 218 -30.95 2.99 20.40
CA ARG A 218 -29.89 3.83 21.00
C ARG A 218 -28.66 3.02 21.35
N ALA A 219 -28.81 1.88 22.02
CA ALA A 219 -27.70 1.01 22.39
C ALA A 219 -26.96 0.50 21.13
N SER A 220 -27.69 0.13 20.09
CA SER A 220 -27.12 -0.32 18.82
C SER A 220 -26.42 0.80 18.06
N GLY A 221 -26.98 2.02 18.07
CA GLY A 221 -26.33 3.20 17.49
C GLY A 221 -25.01 3.53 18.19
N MET A 222 -25.01 3.57 19.53
CA MET A 222 -23.79 3.81 20.31
C MET A 222 -22.76 2.69 20.13
N ALA A 223 -23.18 1.43 20.08
CA ALA A 223 -22.29 0.30 19.84
C ALA A 223 -21.67 0.34 18.43
N ALA A 224 -22.45 0.74 17.42
CA ALA A 224 -21.94 0.88 16.05
C ALA A 224 -20.94 2.04 15.91
N LEU A 225 -21.22 3.18 16.55
CA LEU A 225 -20.29 4.32 16.60
C LEU A 225 -19.00 3.96 17.36
N GLY A 226 -19.13 3.35 18.54
CA GLY A 226 -17.98 2.91 19.33
C GLY A 226 -17.15 1.85 18.61
N TYR A 227 -17.78 0.91 17.91
CA TYR A 227 -17.06 -0.04 17.05
C TYR A 227 -16.29 0.67 15.94
N SER A 228 -16.91 1.62 15.24
CA SER A 228 -16.25 2.37 14.18
C SER A 228 -15.06 3.18 14.72
N GLU A 229 -15.22 3.81 15.88
CA GLU A 229 -14.16 4.56 16.56
C GLU A 229 -13.02 3.64 17.00
N ASN A 230 -13.33 2.46 17.56
CA ASN A 230 -12.33 1.45 17.90
C ASN A 230 -11.56 0.94 16.67
N VAL A 231 -12.21 0.82 15.50
CA VAL A 231 -11.54 0.51 14.24
C VAL A 231 -10.55 1.60 13.86
N TYR A 232 -10.96 2.88 13.93
CA TYR A 232 -10.07 4.02 13.66
C TYR A 232 -8.88 4.06 14.62
N ASN A 233 -9.12 3.69 15.88
CA ASN A 233 -8.10 3.68 16.93
C ASN A 233 -7.26 2.39 16.97
N GLY A 234 -7.47 1.44 16.05
CA GLY A 234 -6.70 0.19 15.99
C GLY A 234 -6.92 -0.75 17.17
N LEU A 235 -8.09 -0.70 17.81
CA LEU A 235 -8.45 -1.50 19.00
C LEU A 235 -9.33 -2.72 18.66
N GLU A 236 -9.89 -2.78 17.45
CA GLU A 236 -10.68 -3.91 16.99
C GLU A 236 -9.80 -4.99 16.34
N PRO A 237 -9.93 -6.26 16.72
CA PRO A 237 -9.12 -7.32 16.14
C PRO A 237 -9.52 -7.61 14.69
N PRO A 238 -8.58 -8.03 13.82
CA PRO A 238 -8.87 -8.35 12.42
C PRO A 238 -10.03 -9.33 12.24
N LEU A 239 -10.75 -9.23 11.12
CA LEU A 239 -11.80 -10.19 10.77
C LEU A 239 -11.20 -11.54 10.34
N GLN A 240 -11.94 -12.61 10.59
CA GLN A 240 -11.55 -13.96 10.18
C GLN A 240 -11.79 -14.19 8.68
N GLY A 241 -11.03 -15.12 8.09
CA GLY A 241 -11.21 -15.58 6.70
C GLY A 241 -10.25 -14.97 5.68
N ILE A 242 -9.22 -14.28 6.12
CA ILE A 242 -8.10 -13.83 5.27
C ILE A 242 -6.89 -14.68 5.65
N GLU A 243 -6.37 -15.43 4.70
CA GLU A 243 -5.20 -16.30 4.90
C GLU A 243 -3.89 -15.54 4.60
N GLU A 244 -2.80 -16.00 5.20
CA GLU A 244 -1.44 -15.48 5.02
C GLU A 244 -1.30 -13.97 5.30
N ARG A 245 -1.58 -13.55 6.54
CA ARG A 245 -1.36 -12.16 6.99
C ARG A 245 0.03 -11.94 7.58
N ILE A 246 0.61 -10.78 7.29
CA ILE A 246 1.87 -10.29 7.84
C ILE A 246 1.58 -9.17 8.83
N ILE A 247 2.24 -9.21 9.97
CA ILE A 247 2.18 -8.13 10.97
C ILE A 247 3.37 -7.22 10.69
N ARG A 248 3.10 -5.93 10.43
CA ARG A 248 4.16 -4.94 10.20
C ARG A 248 4.16 -3.87 11.28
N LEU A 249 5.25 -3.74 12.02
CA LEU A 249 5.49 -2.66 12.96
C LEU A 249 5.87 -1.42 12.17
N ALA A 250 4.99 -0.44 12.15
CA ALA A 250 5.11 0.77 11.33
C ALA A 250 5.57 2.00 12.13
N GLY A 251 5.83 1.82 13.43
CA GLY A 251 6.19 2.91 14.33
C GLY A 251 5.13 4.01 14.35
N LYS A 252 5.61 5.26 14.40
CA LYS A 252 4.78 6.45 14.39
C LYS A 252 4.21 6.74 13.01
N GLU A 253 5.04 6.66 11.96
CA GLU A 253 4.74 6.93 10.54
C GLU A 253 5.60 6.01 9.66
N SER A 254 5.06 5.52 8.54
CA SER A 254 5.77 4.62 7.62
C SER A 254 5.24 4.72 6.19
N ASP A 255 6.05 5.32 5.30
CA ASP A 255 5.73 5.47 3.88
C ASP A 255 5.69 4.10 3.17
N VAL A 256 6.52 3.16 3.61
CA VAL A 256 6.55 1.78 3.08
C VAL A 256 5.26 1.05 3.37
N THR A 257 4.70 1.26 4.56
CA THR A 257 3.44 0.62 4.96
C THR A 257 2.28 1.09 4.10
N GLU A 258 2.24 2.36 3.71
CA GLU A 258 1.25 2.88 2.77
C GLU A 258 1.30 2.14 1.42
N VAL A 259 2.51 2.00 0.85
CA VAL A 259 2.73 1.25 -0.40
C VAL A 259 2.29 -0.21 -0.27
N SER A 260 2.65 -0.87 0.83
CA SER A 260 2.27 -2.28 1.04
C SER A 260 0.77 -2.45 1.25
N MET A 261 0.10 -1.53 1.93
CA MET A 261 -1.36 -1.54 2.03
C MET A 261 -1.99 -1.35 0.64
N ALA A 262 -1.44 -0.46 -0.20
CA ALA A 262 -1.91 -0.27 -1.57
C ALA A 262 -1.77 -1.54 -2.43
N ARG A 263 -0.65 -2.26 -2.30
CA ARG A 263 -0.34 -3.45 -3.12
C ARG A 263 -0.99 -4.74 -2.63
N TYR A 264 -1.04 -4.96 -1.32
CA TYR A 264 -1.46 -6.24 -0.72
C TYR A 264 -2.72 -6.13 0.17
N GLY A 265 -3.19 -4.92 0.44
CA GLY A 265 -4.43 -4.68 1.19
C GLY A 265 -4.43 -5.36 2.56
N VAL A 266 -5.41 -6.23 2.77
CA VAL A 266 -5.68 -6.87 4.07
C VAL A 266 -4.63 -7.88 4.53
N HIS A 267 -3.74 -8.30 3.64
CA HIS A 267 -2.66 -9.22 3.98
C HIS A 267 -1.59 -8.53 4.83
N ILE A 268 -1.53 -7.20 4.83
CA ILE A 268 -0.68 -6.42 5.73
C ILE A 268 -1.55 -5.92 6.88
N LEU A 269 -1.19 -6.32 8.10
CA LEU A 269 -1.72 -5.75 9.32
C LEU A 269 -0.68 -4.77 9.88
N PRO A 270 -0.79 -3.47 9.59
CA PRO A 270 0.09 -2.47 10.18
C PRO A 270 -0.21 -2.29 11.67
N VAL A 271 0.86 -2.13 12.44
CA VAL A 271 0.86 -1.81 13.86
C VAL A 271 1.41 -0.40 14.02
N PHE A 272 0.53 0.55 14.29
CA PHE A 272 0.86 1.96 14.46
C PHE A 272 0.92 2.35 15.94
N GLU A 273 1.80 3.28 16.29
CA GLU A 273 1.81 3.92 17.61
C GLU A 273 0.65 4.90 17.77
N ASP A 274 0.38 5.66 16.69
CA ASP A 274 -0.66 6.68 16.62
C ASP A 274 -1.48 6.55 15.31
N PRO A 275 -2.57 5.77 15.32
CA PRO A 275 -3.45 5.60 14.16
C PRO A 275 -4.12 6.90 13.68
N GLU A 276 -4.22 7.94 14.52
CA GLU A 276 -4.89 9.19 14.15
C GLU A 276 -4.15 9.92 13.02
N ARG A 277 -2.81 9.84 13.01
CA ARG A 277 -1.97 10.39 11.93
C ARG A 277 -2.23 9.70 10.59
N HIS A 278 -2.65 8.44 10.62
CA HIS A 278 -2.95 7.62 9.46
C HIS A 278 -4.46 7.53 9.20
N ARG A 279 -5.27 8.44 9.76
CA ARG A 279 -6.74 8.37 9.64
C ARG A 279 -7.22 8.31 8.20
N HIS A 280 -6.52 8.93 7.26
CA HIS A 280 -6.83 8.85 5.84
C HIS A 280 -6.64 7.42 5.30
N LEU A 281 -5.50 6.77 5.59
CA LEU A 281 -5.25 5.36 5.24
C LEU A 281 -6.25 4.44 5.95
N VAL A 282 -6.47 4.64 7.25
CA VAL A 282 -7.43 3.83 8.01
C VAL A 282 -8.82 3.98 7.42
N ALA A 283 -9.30 5.19 7.12
CA ALA A 283 -10.59 5.42 6.49
C ALA A 283 -10.73 4.68 5.15
N GLN A 284 -9.69 4.75 4.32
CA GLN A 284 -9.64 4.11 3.01
C GLN A 284 -9.71 2.58 3.13
N TRP A 285 -8.87 1.98 3.96
CA TRP A 285 -8.72 0.52 4.05
C TRP A 285 -9.71 -0.16 5.00
N SER A 286 -10.33 0.58 5.92
CA SER A 286 -11.38 0.08 6.81
C SER A 286 -12.79 0.20 6.24
N LEU A 287 -12.96 0.70 5.00
CA LEU A 287 -14.27 1.04 4.42
C LEU A 287 -15.05 2.04 5.29
N GLY A 288 -14.35 3.06 5.79
CA GLY A 288 -14.91 4.10 6.67
C GLY A 288 -15.22 3.61 8.09
N GLY A 289 -14.37 2.76 8.68
CA GLY A 289 -14.48 2.26 10.05
C GLY A 289 -15.30 0.97 10.19
N ARG A 290 -15.62 0.29 9.09
CA ARG A 290 -16.41 -0.96 9.10
C ARG A 290 -15.56 -2.19 9.33
N VAL A 291 -14.35 -2.21 8.80
CA VAL A 291 -13.44 -3.36 8.82
C VAL A 291 -12.16 -2.99 9.55
N PRO A 292 -11.78 -3.73 10.61
CA PRO A 292 -10.48 -3.55 11.25
C PRO A 292 -9.36 -3.88 10.28
N CYS A 293 -8.51 -2.88 10.02
CA CYS A 293 -7.38 -2.99 9.10
C CYS A 293 -6.04 -2.60 9.74
N VAL A 294 -6.03 -2.11 10.98
CA VAL A 294 -4.82 -1.70 11.70
C VAL A 294 -4.88 -2.16 13.15
N TRP A 295 -3.73 -2.26 13.80
CA TRP A 295 -3.62 -2.50 15.24
C TRP A 295 -2.83 -1.37 15.90
N ARG A 296 -3.16 -1.01 17.15
CA ARG A 296 -2.47 0.03 17.89
C ARG A 296 -1.59 -0.55 18.99
N VAL A 297 -0.32 -0.14 19.00
CA VAL A 297 0.59 -0.36 20.13
C VAL A 297 1.27 0.97 20.44
N PRO A 298 0.91 1.65 21.54
CA PRO A 298 1.52 2.95 21.86
C PRO A 298 3.04 2.84 22.00
N LYS A 299 3.73 3.93 21.69
CA LYS A 299 5.19 4.04 21.80
C LYS A 299 5.68 3.57 23.17
N GLY A 300 6.76 2.79 23.17
CA GLY A 300 7.37 2.22 24.37
C GLY A 300 6.51 1.15 25.05
N GLN A 301 5.36 0.77 24.47
CA GLN A 301 4.50 -0.28 25.00
C GLN A 301 4.63 -1.62 24.25
N TYR A 302 5.54 -1.74 23.30
CA TYR A 302 5.73 -2.95 22.50
C TYR A 302 6.04 -4.20 23.33
N GLY A 303 6.67 -4.05 24.50
CA GLY A 303 6.95 -5.14 25.45
C GLY A 303 5.86 -5.45 26.47
N PHE A 304 4.72 -4.74 26.46
CA PHE A 304 3.65 -4.99 27.42
C PHE A 304 2.56 -5.88 26.85
N ARG A 305 2.19 -6.93 27.59
CA ARG A 305 1.15 -7.89 27.16
C ARG A 305 -0.19 -7.23 26.86
N HIS A 306 -0.56 -6.18 27.60
CA HIS A 306 -1.86 -5.55 27.44
C HIS A 306 -2.04 -4.85 26.09
N SER A 307 -0.95 -4.39 25.47
CA SER A 307 -0.95 -3.73 24.15
C SER A 307 -1.21 -4.72 22.99
N TRP A 308 -1.11 -6.02 23.27
CA TRP A 308 -1.39 -7.10 22.33
C TRP A 308 -2.65 -7.89 22.71
N THR A 309 -3.30 -7.55 23.82
CA THR A 309 -4.52 -8.21 24.27
C THR A 309 -5.64 -7.98 23.25
N GLY A 310 -6.23 -9.07 22.77
CA GLY A 310 -7.30 -9.05 21.76
C GLY A 310 -6.82 -9.35 20.35
N LEU A 311 -5.53 -9.16 20.04
CA LEU A 311 -4.98 -9.54 18.73
C LEU A 311 -4.83 -11.06 18.64
N HIS A 312 -5.81 -11.75 18.04
CA HIS A 312 -5.74 -13.21 17.92
C HIS A 312 -4.89 -13.62 16.69
N VAL A 313 -3.61 -13.89 16.92
CA VAL A 313 -2.70 -14.43 15.90
C VAL A 313 -2.93 -15.94 15.75
N ASP A 314 -3.75 -16.33 14.78
CA ASP A 314 -4.11 -17.72 14.50
C ASP A 314 -3.42 -18.27 13.24
N GLY A 315 -3.86 -19.43 12.75
CA GLY A 315 -3.27 -20.09 11.58
C GLY A 315 -3.36 -19.27 10.30
N SER A 316 -4.23 -18.26 10.26
CA SER A 316 -4.41 -17.37 9.12
C SER A 316 -3.29 -16.34 8.97
N PHE A 317 -2.41 -16.19 9.97
CA PHE A 317 -1.21 -15.36 9.88
C PHE A 317 0.04 -16.12 9.37
N LEU A 318 -0.09 -17.43 9.13
CA LEU A 318 1.05 -18.25 8.75
C LEU A 318 1.18 -18.31 7.22
N LEU A 319 2.32 -17.85 6.71
CA LEU A 319 2.71 -18.04 5.32
C LEU A 319 3.01 -19.52 5.05
N ARG A 320 2.53 -20.05 3.93
CA ARG A 320 2.85 -21.41 3.50
C ARG A 320 4.05 -21.40 2.55
N THR A 321 5.07 -22.16 2.92
CA THR A 321 6.22 -22.39 2.04
C THR A 321 5.95 -23.47 1.01
N THR A 322 6.71 -23.49 -0.09
CA THR A 322 6.73 -24.56 -1.10
C THR A 322 7.08 -25.92 -0.48
N THR A 323 7.85 -25.92 0.61
CA THR A 323 8.19 -27.12 1.39
C THR A 323 7.06 -27.63 2.28
N GLY A 324 5.92 -26.94 2.34
CA GLY A 324 4.78 -27.27 3.18
C GLY A 324 4.91 -26.82 4.65
N LYS A 325 6.00 -26.14 5.02
CA LYS A 325 6.19 -25.55 6.35
C LYS A 325 5.42 -24.23 6.48
N TYR A 326 5.03 -23.91 7.71
CA TYR A 326 4.35 -22.68 8.08
C TYR A 326 5.30 -21.69 8.73
N ILE A 327 5.23 -20.43 8.30
CA ILE A 327 6.09 -19.35 8.79
C ILE A 327 5.25 -18.17 9.24
N LEU A 328 5.42 -17.73 10.48
CA LEU A 328 4.90 -16.45 10.98
C LEU A 328 5.88 -15.35 10.57
N CYS A 329 5.48 -14.47 9.66
CA CYS A 329 6.30 -13.36 9.21
C CYS A 329 5.90 -12.08 9.95
N ILE A 330 6.89 -11.46 10.61
CA ILE A 330 6.74 -10.20 11.32
C ILE A 330 7.79 -9.24 10.77
N GLU A 331 7.34 -8.09 10.32
CA GLU A 331 8.16 -7.07 9.70
C GLU A 331 8.20 -5.82 10.57
N ALA A 332 9.29 -5.07 10.53
CA ALA A 332 9.41 -3.78 11.20
C ALA A 332 10.06 -2.77 10.27
N ASP A 333 9.45 -1.59 10.19
CA ASP A 333 9.99 -0.42 9.51
C ASP A 333 10.53 0.55 10.57
N ALA A 334 11.85 0.63 10.66
CA ALA A 334 12.58 1.57 11.51
C ALA A 334 13.15 2.74 10.68
N THR A 335 12.64 2.98 9.47
CA THR A 335 13.05 4.13 8.66
C THR A 335 12.33 5.40 9.10
N LEU A 336 13.02 6.53 8.94
CA LEU A 336 12.44 7.84 9.13
C LEU A 336 11.69 8.28 7.87
N LYS A 337 10.45 8.75 8.08
CA LYS A 337 9.69 9.44 7.05
C LYS A 337 10.49 10.62 6.49
N ASP A 338 10.41 10.80 5.18
CA ASP A 338 11.10 11.85 4.42
C ASP A 338 12.65 11.84 4.46
N ARG A 339 13.29 10.97 5.25
CA ARG A 339 14.77 10.98 5.43
C ARG A 339 15.44 9.73 4.86
N ALA A 340 14.82 9.11 3.85
CA ALA A 340 15.30 7.86 3.27
C ALA A 340 16.69 7.99 2.64
N PHE A 341 16.98 9.10 1.95
CA PHE A 341 18.27 9.35 1.29
C PHE A 341 19.28 10.14 2.14
N GLU A 342 18.96 10.44 3.41
CA GLU A 342 19.96 11.07 4.29
C GLU A 342 21.07 10.08 4.65
N LEU A 343 22.29 10.33 4.17
CA LEU A 343 23.43 9.43 4.35
C LEU A 343 24.29 9.77 5.59
N ARG A 344 24.04 10.91 6.24
CA ARG A 344 24.77 11.30 7.45
C ARG A 344 24.21 10.57 8.66
N VAL A 345 25.07 9.80 9.32
CA VAL A 345 24.82 9.29 10.67
C VAL A 345 24.93 10.47 11.62
N MET A 346 23.80 10.92 12.17
CA MET A 346 23.79 12.02 13.15
C MET A 346 24.42 11.52 14.46
N THR A 347 25.65 11.96 14.75
CA THR A 347 26.42 11.58 15.95
C THR A 347 26.03 12.40 17.19
N GLU A 348 25.48 13.60 17.02
CA GLU A 348 25.23 14.55 18.13
C GLU A 348 23.80 15.08 18.14
N ALA A 349 22.87 14.17 18.37
CA ALA A 349 21.64 14.41 19.10
C ALA A 349 21.03 13.03 19.34
N PRO A 350 20.36 12.75 20.47
CA PRO A 350 19.32 11.74 20.38
C PRO A 350 18.41 12.24 19.27
N LEU A 351 18.39 11.52 18.12
CA LEU A 351 17.25 11.55 17.19
C LEU A 351 16.02 11.72 18.07
N PRO A 352 15.13 12.70 17.82
CA PRO A 352 14.02 12.96 18.72
C PRO A 352 13.41 11.62 19.02
N ARG A 353 13.60 11.13 20.26
CA ARG A 353 13.34 9.71 20.61
C ARG A 353 11.92 9.34 20.22
N ASP A 354 11.07 10.35 20.05
CA ASP A 354 9.67 10.43 19.68
C ASP A 354 9.30 10.13 18.23
N GLU A 355 10.23 9.75 17.34
CA GLU A 355 9.89 9.50 15.93
C GLU A 355 10.25 8.11 15.38
N GLU A 356 11.18 7.38 16.00
CA GLU A 356 11.67 6.10 15.45
C GLU A 356 11.17 4.88 16.21
N LEU A 357 10.82 3.85 15.44
CA LEU A 357 10.71 2.49 15.96
C LEU A 357 12.11 1.95 16.23
N THR A 358 12.43 1.71 17.51
CA THR A 358 13.75 1.18 17.89
C THR A 358 13.86 -0.33 17.65
N ILE A 359 15.09 -0.85 17.57
CA ILE A 359 15.31 -2.31 17.54
C ILE A 359 14.82 -2.97 18.83
N GLU A 360 14.89 -2.30 19.97
CA GLU A 360 14.32 -2.75 21.23
C GLU A 360 12.82 -2.96 21.11
N ASP A 361 12.10 -1.95 20.64
CA ASP A 361 10.65 -1.99 20.44
C ASP A 361 10.27 -3.12 19.49
N ALA A 362 10.95 -3.22 18.35
CA ALA A 362 10.74 -4.30 17.38
C ALA A 362 10.99 -5.69 17.99
N SER A 363 12.11 -5.87 18.71
CA SER A 363 12.47 -7.15 19.33
C SER A 363 11.47 -7.59 20.41
N GLN A 364 10.94 -6.64 21.18
CA GLN A 364 9.93 -6.89 22.20
C GLN A 364 8.60 -7.30 21.56
N ALA A 365 8.20 -6.59 20.49
CA ALA A 365 7.01 -6.90 19.72
C ALA A 365 7.09 -8.30 19.09
N TYR A 366 8.22 -8.65 18.46
CA TYR A 366 8.44 -9.98 17.89
C TYR A 366 8.16 -11.07 18.91
N ARG A 367 8.76 -10.97 20.10
CA ARG A 367 8.58 -11.98 21.17
C ARG A 367 7.13 -12.08 21.65
N LEU A 368 6.40 -10.96 21.73
CA LEU A 368 5.01 -10.99 22.18
C LEU A 368 4.07 -11.58 21.13
N VAL A 369 4.24 -11.21 19.87
CA VAL A 369 3.49 -11.77 18.74
C VAL A 369 3.75 -13.27 18.59
N GLU A 370 5.02 -13.69 18.64
CA GLU A 370 5.41 -15.11 18.60
C GLU A 370 4.78 -15.91 19.74
N ARG A 371 4.83 -15.36 20.96
CA ARG A 371 4.22 -16.00 22.13
C ARG A 371 2.71 -16.14 21.97
N GLN A 372 2.04 -15.12 21.45
CA GLN A 372 0.60 -15.14 21.23
C GLN A 372 0.21 -16.18 20.17
N ALA A 373 0.97 -16.25 19.08
CA ALA A 373 0.83 -17.28 18.07
C ALA A 373 1.07 -18.68 18.65
N ALA A 374 2.11 -18.87 19.48
CA ALA A 374 2.41 -20.15 20.13
C ALA A 374 1.31 -20.62 21.10
N LEU A 375 0.59 -19.71 21.73
CA LEU A 375 -0.56 -20.04 22.58
C LEU A 375 -1.80 -20.44 21.77
N ALA A 376 -2.00 -19.85 20.59
CA ALA A 376 -3.15 -20.12 19.73
C ALA A 376 -2.94 -21.35 18.83
N LEU A 377 -1.71 -21.59 18.39
CA LEU A 377 -1.36 -22.60 17.38
C LEU A 377 -0.91 -23.90 18.02
N LYS A 378 -1.60 -24.99 17.67
CA LYS A 378 -1.22 -26.36 18.10
C LYS A 378 -0.08 -26.97 17.28
N ARG A 379 0.22 -26.41 16.10
CA ARG A 379 1.21 -26.95 15.15
C ARG A 379 2.53 -26.19 15.27
N PRO A 380 3.68 -26.85 15.08
CA PRO A 380 4.95 -26.16 15.03
C PRO A 380 5.00 -25.22 13.83
N PHE A 381 5.46 -24.00 14.06
CA PHE A 381 5.74 -23.00 13.04
C PHE A 381 7.13 -22.40 13.28
N ARG A 382 7.68 -21.74 12.26
CA ARG A 382 8.88 -20.92 12.39
C ARG A 382 8.49 -19.45 12.34
N SER A 383 9.27 -18.60 12.98
CA SER A 383 9.12 -17.16 12.82
C SER A 383 10.18 -16.61 11.88
N LEU A 384 9.84 -15.55 11.17
CA LEU A 384 10.76 -14.72 10.42
C LEU A 384 10.53 -13.27 10.84
N CYS A 385 11.50 -12.71 11.55
CA CYS A 385 11.54 -11.32 11.97
C CYS A 385 12.45 -10.52 11.03
N VAL A 386 11.86 -9.58 10.29
CA VAL A 386 12.55 -8.75 9.28
C VAL A 386 12.56 -7.30 9.73
N LEU A 387 13.73 -6.68 9.81
CA LEU A 387 13.88 -5.26 10.13
C LEU A 387 14.39 -4.51 8.90
N LEU A 388 13.71 -3.42 8.53
CA LEU A 388 14.24 -2.40 7.63
C LEU A 388 14.78 -1.25 8.49
N GLY A 389 16.06 -0.96 8.37
CA GLY A 389 16.70 0.08 9.17
C GLY A 389 18.10 0.43 8.67
N ASP A 390 18.67 1.52 9.16
CA ASP A 390 20.04 1.89 8.83
C ASP A 390 21.00 0.93 9.55
N SER A 391 21.72 0.11 8.77
CA SER A 391 22.60 -0.92 9.32
C SER A 391 23.77 -0.35 10.12
N ARG A 392 24.10 0.93 9.93
CA ARG A 392 25.16 1.67 10.63
C ARG A 392 24.65 2.52 11.78
N GLN A 393 23.34 2.55 12.02
CA GLN A 393 22.79 3.30 13.15
C GLN A 393 23.47 2.82 14.45
N PRO A 394 24.05 3.75 15.25
CA PRO A 394 24.63 3.38 16.53
C PRO A 394 23.53 2.94 17.47
N CYS A 395 23.67 1.74 18.03
CA CYS A 395 22.80 1.17 19.03
C CYS A 395 23.53 1.10 20.36
N ASP A 396 22.86 1.57 21.42
CA ASP A 396 23.36 1.46 22.79
C ASP A 396 23.26 -0.01 23.27
N LEU A 397 24.37 -0.57 23.74
CA LEU A 397 24.40 -1.88 24.41
C LEU A 397 24.40 -1.77 25.94
N GLY A 398 24.45 -0.55 26.47
CA GLY A 398 24.73 -0.23 27.86
C GLY A 398 26.23 -0.06 28.12
N GLY A 399 26.55 0.65 29.21
CA GLY A 399 27.93 0.77 29.71
C GLY A 399 28.90 1.50 28.77
N GLU A 400 28.45 2.60 28.14
CA GLU A 400 29.22 3.44 27.21
C GLU A 400 29.66 2.77 25.89
N SER A 401 29.26 1.51 25.66
CA SER A 401 29.58 0.79 24.42
C SER A 401 28.48 0.96 23.37
N PHE A 402 28.85 1.51 22.21
CA PHE A 402 28.01 1.59 21.03
C PHE A 402 28.46 0.57 20.00
N VAL A 403 27.50 -0.15 19.41
CA VAL A 403 27.74 -0.99 18.24
C VAL A 403 26.77 -0.61 17.14
N THR A 404 27.10 -0.93 15.90
CA THR A 404 26.16 -0.72 14.80
C THR A 404 24.95 -1.66 14.90
N LEU A 405 23.81 -1.27 14.34
CA LEU A 405 22.62 -2.11 14.24
C LEU A 405 22.94 -3.50 13.64
N ARG A 406 23.79 -3.53 12.62
CA ARG A 406 24.28 -4.77 11.99
C ARG A 406 25.07 -5.66 12.96
N GLU A 407 25.98 -5.09 13.75
CA GLU A 407 26.72 -5.84 14.76
C GLU A 407 25.82 -6.33 15.89
N ARG A 408 24.89 -5.50 16.34
CA ARG A 408 23.90 -5.89 17.35
C ARG A 408 23.06 -7.07 16.88
N MET A 409 22.59 -7.05 15.63
CA MET A 409 21.87 -8.19 15.04
C MET A 409 22.72 -9.46 15.11
N ARG A 410 24.01 -9.37 14.74
CA ARG A 410 24.93 -10.52 14.77
C ARG A 410 25.15 -11.05 16.19
N LEU A 411 25.26 -10.17 17.17
CA LEU A 411 25.56 -10.51 18.57
C LEU A 411 24.34 -11.02 19.34
N LYS A 412 23.18 -10.35 19.22
CA LYS A 412 21.98 -10.65 20.01
C LYS A 412 20.96 -11.55 19.29
N GLN A 413 21.06 -11.68 17.96
CA GLN A 413 20.13 -12.46 17.13
C GLN A 413 18.65 -12.08 17.34
N GLU A 414 18.38 -10.81 17.65
CA GLU A 414 17.02 -10.26 17.88
C GLU A 414 16.20 -10.16 16.59
N VAL A 415 16.89 -10.09 15.44
CA VAL A 415 16.33 -9.97 14.09
C VAL A 415 16.90 -11.10 13.23
N ASN A 416 16.07 -11.70 12.36
CA ASN A 416 16.53 -12.77 11.48
C ASN A 416 17.10 -12.24 10.15
N VAL A 417 16.49 -11.18 9.61
CA VAL A 417 16.93 -10.52 8.36
C VAL A 417 16.89 -9.00 8.56
N LEU A 418 18.00 -8.33 8.31
CA LEU A 418 18.15 -6.88 8.26
C LEU A 418 18.27 -6.43 6.80
N ILE A 419 17.30 -5.64 6.37
CA ILE A 419 17.34 -4.89 5.12
C ILE A 419 17.98 -3.54 5.45
N ASP A 420 19.16 -3.28 4.89
CA ASP A 420 19.81 -1.97 4.99
C ASP A 420 18.94 -0.94 4.25
N SER A 421 18.56 0.15 4.91
CA SER A 421 17.71 1.17 4.30
C SER A 421 18.45 2.03 3.26
N LYS A 422 19.76 2.20 3.35
CA LYS A 422 20.51 3.10 2.45
C LYS A 422 21.03 2.37 1.21
N ALA A 423 21.52 1.15 1.40
CA ALA A 423 22.12 0.36 0.33
C ALA A 423 21.25 0.16 -0.93
N PRO A 424 19.96 -0.25 -0.83
CA PRO A 424 19.15 -0.53 -2.01
C PRO A 424 18.85 0.75 -2.82
N LEU A 425 18.72 1.89 -2.15
CA LEU A 425 18.52 3.18 -2.81
C LEU A 425 19.76 3.60 -3.61
N LEU A 426 20.94 3.47 -3.00
CA LEU A 426 22.20 3.80 -3.67
C LEU A 426 22.52 2.88 -4.84
N LEU A 427 22.10 1.60 -4.78
CA LEU A 427 22.20 0.71 -5.93
C LEU A 427 21.34 1.15 -7.11
N GLU A 428 20.12 1.65 -6.86
CA GLU A 428 19.29 2.20 -7.94
C GLU A 428 19.90 3.47 -8.55
N VAL A 429 20.52 4.32 -7.72
CA VAL A 429 21.30 5.47 -8.21
C VAL A 429 22.44 5.01 -9.12
N LEU A 430 23.23 4.01 -8.72
CA LEU A 430 24.31 3.48 -9.57
C LEU A 430 23.79 2.82 -10.85
N LYS A 431 22.66 2.11 -10.79
CA LYS A 431 22.03 1.54 -11.99
C LYS A 431 21.59 2.64 -12.95
N TRP A 432 21.05 3.74 -12.44
CA TRP A 432 20.73 4.91 -13.24
C TRP A 432 22.01 5.52 -13.83
N CYS A 433 23.06 5.73 -13.03
CA CYS A 433 24.33 6.28 -13.52
C CYS A 433 24.92 5.42 -14.64
N GLY A 434 24.94 4.09 -14.49
CA GLY A 434 25.45 3.18 -15.52
C GLY A 434 24.62 3.13 -16.81
N ARG A 435 23.38 3.63 -16.80
CA ARG A 435 22.51 3.70 -17.98
C ARG A 435 22.55 5.04 -18.67
N PHE A 436 22.66 6.13 -17.91
CA PHE A 436 22.41 7.48 -18.41
C PHE A 436 23.60 8.42 -18.28
N VAL A 437 24.62 8.07 -17.51
CA VAL A 437 25.86 8.84 -17.45
C VAL A 437 26.82 8.16 -18.42
N ASP A 438 27.00 8.77 -19.59
CA ASP A 438 27.79 8.23 -20.72
C ASP A 438 29.26 7.94 -20.31
N ASP A 439 30.09 7.53 -21.27
CA ASP A 439 31.53 7.28 -21.06
C ASP A 439 32.29 8.44 -20.39
N ARG A 440 31.73 9.67 -20.46
CA ARG A 440 32.25 10.86 -19.78
C ARG A 440 32.23 10.76 -18.26
N LYS A 441 31.34 9.94 -17.69
CA LYS A 441 31.12 9.76 -16.24
C LYS A 441 30.87 11.06 -15.46
N THR A 442 30.42 12.13 -16.12
CA THR A 442 30.13 13.43 -15.49
C THR A 442 28.63 13.64 -15.31
N LEU A 443 28.21 14.08 -14.13
CA LEU A 443 26.80 14.37 -13.83
C LEU A 443 26.64 15.59 -12.92
N VAL A 444 25.46 16.21 -12.97
CA VAL A 444 25.07 17.32 -12.12
C VAL A 444 24.32 16.80 -10.89
N LEU A 445 24.82 17.14 -9.71
CA LEU A 445 24.20 16.79 -8.44
C LEU A 445 23.50 18.01 -7.86
N ASP A 446 22.19 18.03 -7.94
CA ASP A 446 21.35 19.10 -7.38
C ASP A 446 20.58 18.55 -6.18
N VAL A 447 21.25 18.64 -5.04
CA VAL A 447 20.73 18.12 -3.78
C VAL A 447 20.95 19.10 -2.64
N THR A 448 20.20 18.90 -1.57
CA THR A 448 20.38 19.68 -0.33
C THR A 448 21.82 19.70 0.17
N PRO A 449 22.30 20.82 0.75
CA PRO A 449 23.68 20.96 1.21
C PRO A 449 24.15 19.84 2.15
N HIS A 450 23.26 19.34 3.02
CA HIS A 450 23.58 18.26 3.96
C HIS A 450 23.82 16.91 3.28
N ASN A 451 23.17 16.65 2.14
CA ASN A 451 23.29 15.41 1.38
C ASN A 451 24.27 15.50 0.21
N PHE A 452 24.71 16.71 -0.16
CA PHE A 452 25.65 16.92 -1.25
C PHE A 452 26.99 16.23 -1.02
N THR A 453 27.67 16.49 0.12
CA THR A 453 28.99 15.90 0.38
C THR A 453 28.97 14.36 0.42
N PRO A 454 28.03 13.71 1.14
CA PRO A 454 27.96 12.25 1.16
C PRO A 454 27.69 11.64 -0.22
N LEU A 455 26.75 12.20 -0.99
CA LEU A 455 26.42 11.69 -2.32
C LEU A 455 27.55 11.95 -3.33
N LYS A 456 28.25 13.08 -3.21
CA LYS A 456 29.44 13.38 -4.00
C LYS A 456 30.54 12.35 -3.75
N LEU A 457 30.89 12.11 -2.48
CA LEU A 457 31.87 11.07 -2.10
C LEU A 457 31.46 9.69 -2.61
N PHE A 458 30.17 9.38 -2.54
CA PHE A 458 29.63 8.13 -3.05
C PHE A 458 29.87 7.96 -4.55
N LEU A 459 29.47 8.96 -5.34
CA LEU A 459 29.59 8.93 -6.80
C LEU A 459 31.05 8.98 -7.26
N GLU A 460 31.90 9.80 -6.62
CA GLU A 460 33.33 9.89 -6.92
C GLU A 460 34.06 8.58 -6.64
N HIS A 461 33.70 7.85 -5.58
CA HIS A 461 34.26 6.53 -5.30
C HIS A 461 33.97 5.52 -6.42
N HIS A 462 32.82 5.64 -7.09
CA HIS A 462 32.46 4.82 -8.25
C HIS A 462 32.96 5.38 -9.59
N GLY A 463 33.81 6.41 -9.54
CA GLY A 463 34.50 6.99 -10.71
C GLY A 463 33.66 7.99 -11.49
N TYR A 464 32.63 8.58 -10.88
CA TYR A 464 31.84 9.66 -11.48
C TYR A 464 32.36 11.04 -11.07
N ALA A 465 32.47 11.96 -12.03
CA ALA A 465 32.74 13.36 -11.76
C ALA A 465 31.42 14.09 -11.45
N VAL A 466 31.39 14.77 -10.30
CA VAL A 466 30.18 15.43 -9.80
C VAL A 466 30.32 16.94 -9.86
N LEU A 467 29.41 17.58 -10.60
CA LEU A 467 29.31 19.03 -10.69
C LEU A 467 28.13 19.56 -9.89
N THR A 468 28.29 20.72 -9.27
CA THR A 468 27.15 21.52 -8.77
C THR A 468 26.37 22.13 -9.94
N PRO A 469 25.11 22.57 -9.72
CA PRO A 469 24.35 23.27 -10.76
C PRO A 469 25.09 24.50 -11.34
N ALA A 470 25.83 25.25 -10.51
CA ALA A 470 26.61 26.39 -10.96
C ALA A 470 27.82 25.97 -11.80
N GLU A 471 28.58 24.96 -11.36
CA GLU A 471 29.72 24.43 -12.10
C GLU A 471 29.31 23.78 -13.44
N ALA A 472 28.08 23.25 -13.52
CA ALA A 472 27.53 22.69 -14.74
C ALA A 472 27.31 23.77 -15.83
N VAL A 473 26.87 24.97 -15.45
CA VAL A 473 26.75 26.12 -16.37
C VAL A 473 28.11 26.46 -16.95
N ASP A 474 29.11 26.65 -16.10
CA ASP A 474 30.47 26.97 -16.51
C ASP A 474 31.07 25.88 -17.41
N PHE A 475 30.77 24.61 -17.11
CA PHE A 475 31.22 23.46 -17.89
C PHE A 475 30.60 23.46 -19.29
N GLU A 476 29.28 23.65 -19.40
CA GLU A 476 28.59 23.71 -20.69
C GLU A 476 29.04 24.91 -21.53
N GLU A 477 29.28 26.07 -20.90
CA GLU A 477 29.80 27.25 -21.60
C GLU A 477 31.20 27.01 -22.18
N ARG A 478 32.08 26.34 -21.43
CA ARG A 478 33.39 25.92 -21.92
C ARG A 478 33.27 24.92 -23.07
N GLU A 479 32.41 23.92 -22.96
CA GLU A 479 32.22 22.92 -24.03
C GLU A 479 31.65 23.58 -25.30
N ARG A 480 30.69 24.51 -25.16
CA ARG A 480 30.19 25.29 -26.30
C ARG A 480 31.28 26.13 -26.94
N ALA A 481 32.16 26.75 -26.16
CA ALA A 481 33.28 27.52 -26.67
C ALA A 481 34.31 26.63 -27.40
N GLU A 482 34.60 25.43 -26.87
CA GLU A 482 35.48 24.45 -27.52
C GLU A 482 34.89 23.92 -28.83
N ILE A 483 33.60 23.55 -28.85
CA ILE A 483 32.91 23.12 -30.07
C ILE A 483 32.88 24.25 -31.11
N ALA A 484 32.62 25.49 -30.68
CA ALA A 484 32.65 26.65 -31.57
C ALA A 484 34.06 26.92 -32.12
N ALA A 485 35.11 26.73 -31.30
CA ALA A 485 36.50 26.85 -31.72
C ALA A 485 36.91 25.73 -32.69
N GLU A 486 36.52 24.47 -32.43
CA GLU A 486 36.72 23.34 -33.34
C GLU A 486 36.00 23.56 -34.67
N ALA A 487 34.73 24.01 -34.63
CA ALA A 487 33.95 24.30 -35.82
C ALA A 487 34.54 25.46 -36.63
N LYS A 488 35.04 26.49 -35.96
CA LYS A 488 35.74 27.61 -36.60
C LYS A 488 37.06 27.15 -37.22
N ALA A 489 37.86 26.37 -36.51
CA ALA A 489 39.12 25.82 -37.02
C ALA A 489 38.88 24.90 -38.23
N LYS A 490 37.81 24.09 -38.20
CA LYS A 490 37.41 23.26 -39.34
C LYS A 490 36.96 24.09 -40.54
N ALA A 491 36.17 25.15 -40.31
CA ALA A 491 35.76 26.06 -41.37
C ALA A 491 36.96 26.81 -41.99
N GLU A 492 37.90 27.27 -41.18
CA GLU A 492 39.14 27.90 -41.64
C GLU A 492 40.02 26.90 -42.42
N ALA A 493 40.08 25.64 -42.02
CA ALA A 493 40.81 24.59 -42.74
C ALA A 493 40.14 24.25 -44.09
N GLU A 494 38.81 24.14 -44.14
CA GLU A 494 38.06 23.95 -45.39
C GLU A 494 38.24 25.15 -46.33
N GLU A 495 38.23 26.39 -45.82
CA GLU A 495 38.49 27.59 -46.62
C GLU A 495 39.94 27.63 -47.15
N GLN A 496 40.93 27.20 -46.36
CA GLN A 496 42.31 27.08 -46.81
C GLN A 496 42.48 25.98 -47.88
N GLU A 497 41.77 24.86 -47.74
CA GLU A 497 41.77 23.78 -48.74
C GLU A 497 41.11 24.24 -50.05
N GLU A 498 40.00 24.99 -49.99
CA GLU A 498 39.37 25.61 -51.16
C GLU A 498 40.30 26.61 -51.85
N ARG A 499 41.00 27.47 -51.10
CA ARG A 499 42.00 28.39 -51.67
C ARG A 499 43.14 27.65 -52.34
N HIS A 500 43.69 26.62 -51.71
CA HIS A 500 44.75 25.79 -52.31
C HIS A 500 44.26 25.06 -53.57
N ARG A 501 42.99 24.63 -53.59
CA ARG A 501 42.37 24.03 -54.77
C ARG A 501 42.21 25.04 -55.91
N GLN A 502 41.78 26.25 -55.62
CA GLN A 502 41.69 27.34 -56.60
C GLN A 502 43.07 27.72 -57.16
N GLU A 503 44.09 27.80 -56.31
CA GLU A 503 45.48 28.06 -56.75
C GLU A 503 46.03 26.94 -57.65
N LEU A 504 45.71 25.67 -57.36
CA LEU A 504 46.06 24.53 -58.21
C LEU A 504 45.34 24.57 -59.56
N GLU A 505 44.05 24.91 -59.57
CA GLU A 505 43.25 25.07 -60.80
C GLU A 505 43.77 26.24 -61.65
N GLU A 506 44.18 27.36 -61.04
CA GLU A 506 44.84 28.48 -61.73
C GLU A 506 46.22 28.10 -62.28
N GLN A 507 47.01 27.29 -61.55
CA GLN A 507 48.28 26.75 -62.06
C GLN A 507 48.08 25.79 -63.24
N GLU A 508 47.07 24.91 -63.20
CA GLU A 508 46.74 24.02 -64.32
C GLU A 508 46.26 24.82 -65.54
N LEU A 509 45.44 25.86 -65.36
CA LEU A 509 45.02 26.76 -66.44
C LEU A 509 46.19 27.54 -67.05
N ALA A 510 47.16 27.97 -66.23
CA ALA A 510 48.38 28.63 -66.70
C ALA A 510 49.32 27.68 -67.48
N LEU A 511 49.39 26.40 -67.08
CA LEU A 511 50.12 25.35 -67.81
C LEU A 511 49.40 24.94 -69.11
N ALA A 512 48.07 24.94 -69.14
CA ALA A 512 47.29 24.72 -70.36
C ALA A 512 47.44 25.87 -71.36
N ALA A 513 47.56 27.12 -70.89
CA ALA A 513 47.80 28.30 -71.73
C ALA A 513 49.22 28.33 -72.37
N THR A 514 50.19 27.59 -71.82
CA THR A 514 51.54 27.47 -72.38
C THR A 514 51.73 26.27 -73.33
N SER A 515 50.72 25.40 -73.46
CA SER A 515 50.75 24.22 -74.34
C SER A 515 49.98 24.38 -75.67
N CYS A 516 49.40 25.55 -75.94
CA CYS A 516 48.68 25.83 -77.18
C CYS A 516 49.39 26.90 -78.01
N ASP A 517 50.61 26.59 -78.47
CA ASP A 517 51.19 27.25 -79.63
C ASP A 517 51.85 26.20 -80.53
N ASN A 518 51.04 25.57 -81.38
CA ASN A 518 51.42 25.16 -82.73
C ASN A 518 50.25 24.55 -83.51
N GLY A 519 49.88 25.22 -84.61
CA GLY A 519 49.51 24.53 -85.85
C GLY A 519 48.02 24.27 -86.13
N ARG A 520 47.37 25.23 -86.78
CA ARG A 520 46.33 25.01 -87.81
C ARG A 520 46.85 24.05 -88.91
N PRO A 521 46.02 23.26 -89.63
CA PRO A 521 45.00 23.83 -90.52
C PRO A 521 43.71 23.02 -90.81
N SER A 522 42.71 23.77 -91.29
CA SER A 522 41.69 23.48 -92.31
C SER A 522 40.62 22.38 -92.13
N ALA A 523 39.37 22.85 -92.34
CA ALA A 523 38.05 22.20 -92.41
C ALA A 523 37.90 21.21 -93.61
N PRO A 524 36.75 20.50 -93.85
CA PRO A 524 35.35 21.02 -93.80
C PRO A 524 34.22 20.09 -93.28
N ASP A 525 33.05 20.71 -93.03
CA ASP A 525 31.64 20.26 -93.25
C ASP A 525 31.12 18.93 -92.62
N LEU A 526 29.89 18.75 -92.12
CA LEU A 526 28.58 19.43 -92.23
C LEU A 526 27.63 18.95 -91.09
N ASP A 527 26.65 19.81 -90.79
CA ASP A 527 25.24 19.57 -90.41
C ASP A 527 24.70 19.26 -89.00
N ALA A 528 23.84 20.20 -88.58
CA ALA A 528 22.51 20.07 -87.94
C ALA A 528 22.45 19.65 -86.44
N MET A 529 21.63 20.24 -85.55
CA MET A 529 20.45 21.10 -85.65
C MET A 529 20.09 21.64 -84.23
N LYS A 530 19.72 22.94 -84.12
CA LYS A 530 18.57 23.53 -83.37
C LYS A 530 18.31 23.12 -81.90
N LYS A 531 18.08 23.99 -80.90
CA LYS A 531 17.29 25.25 -80.77
C LYS A 531 17.56 25.83 -79.34
N THR A 532 17.96 27.11 -79.18
CA THR A 532 17.17 28.29 -78.70
C THR A 532 16.36 28.11 -77.40
N SER A 533 16.26 29.07 -76.46
CA SER A 533 16.75 30.46 -76.35
C SER A 533 16.76 30.92 -74.87
N GLU A 534 17.52 31.98 -74.62
CA GLU A 534 17.41 32.97 -73.54
C GLU A 534 15.96 33.58 -73.50
N ASN A 535 15.50 34.42 -72.57
CA ASN A 535 16.13 35.37 -71.67
C ASN A 535 15.09 35.92 -70.67
N SER A 536 15.57 36.66 -69.67
CA SER A 536 14.87 37.51 -68.69
C SER A 536 13.68 38.34 -69.19
N GLN A 537 12.68 38.60 -68.33
CA GLN A 537 12.38 39.94 -67.79
C GLN A 537 11.20 39.98 -66.80
N THR A 538 11.35 40.98 -65.94
CA THR A 538 10.56 41.55 -64.85
C THR A 538 9.09 41.96 -65.12
N ALA A 539 8.32 41.88 -64.02
CA ALA A 539 7.40 42.90 -63.47
C ALA A 539 5.90 42.98 -63.86
N GLU A 540 5.14 43.18 -62.77
CA GLU A 540 3.90 43.94 -62.57
C GLU A 540 2.50 43.31 -62.78
N LYS A 541 1.80 43.27 -61.63
CA LYS A 541 0.45 43.78 -61.32
C LYS A 541 -0.83 43.08 -61.80
N ASN A 542 -1.62 42.74 -60.76
CA ASN A 542 -3.01 43.14 -60.48
C ASN A 542 -4.10 42.06 -60.41
N SER A 543 -4.80 42.14 -59.27
CA SER A 543 -6.24 41.96 -59.00
C SER A 543 -6.88 40.56 -59.07
N ASP A 544 -7.18 40.01 -57.88
CA ASP A 544 -8.51 39.68 -57.31
C ASP A 544 -9.77 39.81 -58.22
N PRO A 545 -10.89 39.07 -57.98
CA PRO A 545 -11.40 38.74 -56.63
C PRO A 545 -12.05 37.36 -56.37
N ALA A 546 -12.13 37.07 -55.07
CA ALA A 546 -13.09 36.29 -54.26
C ALA A 546 -14.31 35.58 -54.92
N GLN A 547 -14.61 34.34 -54.52
CA GLN A 547 -15.62 34.03 -53.46
C GLN A 547 -15.90 32.51 -53.27
N ASP A 548 -15.92 32.11 -52.00
CA ASP A 548 -16.83 31.17 -51.30
C ASP A 548 -17.22 29.78 -51.85
N LYS A 549 -16.96 28.74 -51.03
CA LYS A 549 -17.93 27.80 -50.39
C LYS A 549 -17.19 26.51 -49.91
N SER A 550 -16.99 26.34 -48.61
CA SER A 550 -17.84 25.63 -47.64
C SER A 550 -17.69 24.08 -47.61
N ALA A 551 -17.28 23.60 -46.43
CA ALA A 551 -17.92 22.54 -45.65
C ALA A 551 -17.71 21.03 -45.97
N THR A 552 -16.91 20.39 -45.10
CA THR A 552 -17.35 19.33 -44.14
C THR A 552 -17.30 17.84 -44.53
N GLN A 553 -16.59 17.07 -43.66
CA GLN A 553 -16.74 15.64 -43.28
C GLN A 553 -16.47 14.57 -44.37
N GLU A 554 -16.01 13.34 -44.11
CA GLU A 554 -15.82 12.51 -42.92
C GLU A 554 -14.95 11.28 -43.33
N LYS A 555 -14.34 10.62 -42.34
CA LYS A 555 -14.18 9.15 -42.21
C LYS A 555 -13.03 8.35 -42.86
N GLU A 556 -12.65 7.36 -42.03
CA GLU A 556 -11.99 6.06 -42.25
C GLU A 556 -10.46 6.03 -42.15
N LYS A 557 -9.85 5.49 -41.07
CA LYS A 557 -9.89 4.16 -40.42
C LYS A 557 -9.01 3.11 -41.11
N SER A 558 -7.97 2.74 -40.38
CA SER A 558 -7.23 1.45 -40.36
C SER A 558 -6.53 0.96 -41.64
N THR A 559 -5.25 0.63 -41.52
CA THR A 559 -4.81 -0.77 -41.37
C THR A 559 -3.31 -0.86 -41.10
N ALA A 560 -2.97 -1.81 -40.23
CA ALA A 560 -1.61 -2.21 -39.92
C ALA A 560 -0.91 -2.83 -41.13
N LYS A 561 0.41 -2.64 -41.23
CA LYS A 561 1.30 -3.63 -41.83
C LYS A 561 2.68 -3.59 -41.20
N GLU A 562 2.83 -4.51 -40.27
CA GLU A 562 4.04 -5.20 -39.84
C GLU A 562 4.94 -5.55 -41.04
N LYS A 563 6.24 -5.22 -40.93
CA LYS A 563 7.30 -5.94 -41.63
C LYS A 563 8.61 -5.79 -40.88
N ASP A 564 9.01 -6.91 -40.27
CA ASP A 564 10.38 -7.21 -39.88
C ASP A 564 11.36 -6.95 -41.04
N LYS A 565 12.49 -6.31 -40.72
CA LYS A 565 13.75 -6.67 -41.35
C LYS A 565 14.93 -6.41 -40.42
N ALA A 566 15.51 -7.51 -39.97
CA ALA A 566 16.78 -7.56 -39.29
C ALA A 566 17.97 -7.22 -40.22
N SER A 567 19.10 -6.96 -39.54
CA SER A 567 20.48 -6.95 -40.01
C SER A 567 21.00 -5.66 -40.67
N GLY A 568 21.98 -5.08 -40.00
CA GLY A 568 22.74 -3.91 -40.42
C GLY A 568 23.67 -3.49 -39.30
N LYS A 569 24.53 -4.42 -38.87
CA LYS A 569 25.61 -4.18 -37.91
C LYS A 569 26.68 -3.36 -38.66
N ASN A 570 26.63 -2.04 -38.52
CA ASN A 570 27.77 -1.19 -38.85
C ASN A 570 28.47 -0.87 -37.53
N ASP A 571 29.62 -1.50 -37.35
CA ASP A 571 30.67 -1.02 -36.47
C ASP A 571 31.17 0.31 -37.04
N GLU A 572 30.48 1.39 -36.69
CA GLU A 572 30.91 2.75 -36.95
C GLU A 572 31.54 3.29 -35.67
N ALA A 573 32.80 3.71 -35.76
CA ALA A 573 33.59 4.16 -34.63
C ALA A 573 32.89 5.31 -33.85
N PRO A 574 33.14 5.44 -32.52
CA PRO A 574 32.43 6.40 -31.65
C PRO A 574 32.57 7.88 -32.05
N ALA A 575 33.50 8.22 -32.93
CA ALA A 575 33.85 9.59 -33.27
C ALA A 575 32.86 10.29 -34.21
N ALA A 576 31.93 9.58 -34.87
CA ALA A 576 31.06 10.15 -35.90
C ALA A 576 29.71 10.72 -35.40
N ARG A 577 29.45 10.72 -34.07
CA ARG A 577 28.17 11.17 -33.48
C ARG A 577 28.19 12.54 -32.78
N ARG A 578 29.16 13.42 -33.06
CA ARG A 578 29.07 14.81 -32.54
C ARG A 578 28.03 15.60 -33.34
N GLY A 579 26.78 15.54 -32.89
CA GLY A 579 25.73 16.47 -33.28
C GLY A 579 26.11 17.91 -32.93
N LYS A 580 25.54 18.90 -33.64
CA LYS A 580 25.88 20.32 -33.53
C LYS A 580 25.53 21.00 -32.19
N ASN A 581 24.88 20.31 -31.25
CA ASN A 581 24.50 20.87 -29.96
C ASN A 581 25.24 20.13 -28.83
N PRO A 582 25.73 20.85 -27.79
CA PRO A 582 26.31 20.21 -26.62
C PRO A 582 25.28 19.28 -25.99
N GLU A 583 25.72 18.07 -25.66
CA GLU A 583 24.86 17.08 -25.04
C GLU A 583 24.63 17.47 -23.58
N LYS A 584 23.36 17.66 -23.19
CA LYS A 584 23.02 18.08 -21.82
C LYS A 584 23.47 17.03 -20.82
N LEU A 585 24.04 17.48 -19.70
CA LEU A 585 24.53 16.58 -18.67
C LEU A 585 23.37 15.87 -17.92
N PRO A 586 23.55 14.60 -17.53
CA PRO A 586 22.63 13.92 -16.62
C PRO A 586 22.53 14.65 -15.28
N ARG A 587 21.34 14.69 -14.70
CA ARG A 587 21.09 15.40 -13.43
C ARG A 587 20.43 14.49 -12.40
N LEU A 588 20.92 14.53 -11.17
CA LEU A 588 20.30 13.89 -10.02
C LEU A 588 19.72 14.95 -9.08
N LEU A 589 18.43 14.84 -8.78
CA LEU A 589 17.65 15.79 -7.96
C LEU A 589 17.21 15.14 -6.64
N TYR A 590 17.49 15.81 -5.51
CA TYR A 590 16.98 15.39 -4.20
C TYR A 590 16.89 16.53 -3.17
N TYR A 591 15.68 16.77 -2.68
CA TYR A 591 15.37 17.70 -1.59
C TYR A 591 14.72 16.96 -0.42
N PRO A 592 14.68 17.53 0.80
CA PRO A 592 14.42 16.75 2.01
C PRO A 592 13.04 16.11 2.02
N THR A 593 12.05 16.72 1.37
CA THR A 593 10.70 16.17 1.26
C THR A 593 10.36 15.84 -0.18
N THR A 594 9.43 14.91 -0.37
CA THR A 594 8.90 14.55 -1.70
C THR A 594 8.33 15.79 -2.40
N ALA A 595 7.56 16.61 -1.68
CA ALA A 595 7.00 17.86 -2.21
C ALA A 595 8.08 18.89 -2.61
N ALA A 596 9.14 19.05 -1.81
CA ALA A 596 10.24 19.95 -2.16
C ALA A 596 10.98 19.48 -3.42
N THR A 597 11.17 18.17 -3.57
CA THR A 597 11.81 17.59 -4.76
C THR A 597 10.96 17.81 -6.01
N ILE A 598 9.64 17.59 -5.93
CA ILE A 598 8.71 17.85 -7.05
C ILE A 598 8.72 19.33 -7.45
N ASN A 599 8.71 20.24 -6.47
CA ASN A 599 8.80 21.67 -6.74
C ASN A 599 10.12 22.06 -7.43
N ALA A 600 11.23 21.40 -7.05
CA ALA A 600 12.51 21.60 -7.72
C ALA A 600 12.47 21.08 -9.17
N VAL A 601 11.87 19.91 -9.41
CA VAL A 601 11.64 19.41 -10.78
C VAL A 601 10.84 20.42 -11.59
N HIS A 602 9.72 20.92 -11.06
CA HIS A 602 8.91 21.93 -11.73
C HIS A 602 9.70 23.22 -12.03
N ALA A 603 10.53 23.68 -11.08
CA ALA A 603 11.40 24.83 -11.29
C ALA A 603 12.41 24.58 -12.42
N THR A 604 13.02 23.39 -12.47
CA THR A 604 13.98 23.04 -13.54
C THR A 604 13.36 22.93 -14.92
N LEU A 605 12.07 22.56 -15.02
CA LEU A 605 11.33 22.54 -16.28
C LEU A 605 10.91 23.95 -16.72
N THR A 606 10.48 24.78 -15.76
CA THR A 606 9.92 26.11 -16.04
C THR A 606 10.99 27.16 -16.30
N SER A 607 12.15 27.07 -15.63
CA SER A 607 13.21 28.08 -15.79
C SER A 607 13.79 28.10 -17.20
N GLY A 608 13.55 27.07 -18.02
CA GLY A 608 14.06 27.01 -19.39
C GLY A 608 15.58 26.99 -19.44
N ASP A 609 16.23 26.72 -18.29
CA ASP A 609 17.68 26.83 -18.06
C ASP A 609 18.52 25.97 -19.03
N GLY A 610 17.89 25.08 -19.80
CA GLY A 610 18.56 24.34 -20.87
C GLY A 610 19.53 23.27 -20.36
N LEU A 611 19.88 23.28 -19.07
CA LEU A 611 20.95 22.50 -18.44
C LEU A 611 20.67 21.00 -18.23
N SER A 612 19.42 20.55 -18.36
CA SER A 612 19.12 19.13 -18.16
C SER A 612 18.09 18.62 -19.16
N ASP A 613 18.39 17.46 -19.75
CA ASP A 613 17.43 16.65 -20.48
C ASP A 613 16.55 15.92 -19.44
N PRO A 614 15.22 16.14 -19.42
CA PRO A 614 14.32 15.42 -18.52
C PRO A 614 14.49 13.89 -18.57
N ARG A 615 14.83 13.34 -19.76
CA ARG A 615 15.10 11.91 -19.96
C ARG A 615 16.34 11.41 -19.24
N ARG A 616 17.24 12.31 -18.87
CA ARG A 616 18.48 12.04 -18.15
C ARG A 616 18.41 12.64 -16.75
N CYS A 617 17.21 12.78 -16.20
CA CYS A 617 17.00 13.29 -14.86
C CYS A 617 16.54 12.17 -13.91
N CYS A 618 17.35 11.90 -12.89
CA CYS A 618 17.01 11.03 -11.77
C CYS A 618 16.42 11.84 -10.64
N VAL A 619 15.21 11.50 -10.22
CA VAL A 619 14.49 12.22 -9.17
C VAL A 619 14.35 11.30 -7.96
N LEU A 620 14.98 11.63 -6.85
CA LEU A 620 14.91 10.84 -5.62
C LEU A 620 13.71 11.30 -4.78
N ILE A 621 12.74 10.42 -4.53
CA ILE A 621 11.53 10.74 -3.75
C ILE A 621 11.32 9.72 -2.65
N ASN A 622 10.82 10.15 -1.50
CA ASN A 622 10.60 9.25 -0.37
C ASN A 622 9.24 8.53 -0.48
N GLN A 623 8.22 9.25 -0.95
CA GLN A 623 6.81 8.85 -0.84
C GLN A 623 6.17 8.52 -2.19
N PRO A 624 5.19 7.60 -2.23
CA PRO A 624 4.58 7.13 -3.47
C PRO A 624 3.76 8.20 -4.20
N PHE A 625 3.13 9.15 -3.50
CA PHE A 625 2.36 10.22 -4.17
C PHE A 625 3.21 11.05 -5.12
N GLY A 626 4.53 11.11 -4.88
CA GLY A 626 5.44 11.83 -5.76
C GLY A 626 5.61 11.16 -7.13
N LEU A 627 5.35 9.86 -7.25
CA LEU A 627 5.32 9.17 -8.54
C LEU A 627 4.15 9.69 -9.39
N GLU A 628 2.95 9.76 -8.81
CA GLU A 628 1.76 10.25 -9.50
C GLU A 628 1.96 11.68 -10.04
N HIS A 629 2.54 12.57 -9.22
CA HIS A 629 2.83 13.95 -9.63
C HIS A 629 3.94 14.04 -10.69
N LEU A 630 4.94 13.16 -10.63
CA LEU A 630 5.99 13.12 -11.66
C LEU A 630 5.47 12.58 -12.98
N ASP A 631 4.53 11.63 -12.95
CA ASP A 631 3.84 11.14 -14.14
C ASP A 631 2.97 12.24 -14.78
N GLU A 632 2.25 13.01 -13.97
CA GLU A 632 1.49 14.20 -14.45
C GLU A 632 2.42 15.23 -15.10
N LEU A 633 3.54 15.57 -14.45
CA LEU A 633 4.54 16.48 -15.01
C LEU A 633 5.20 15.93 -16.29
N ALA A 634 5.40 14.61 -16.36
CA ALA A 634 5.92 13.94 -17.54
C ALA A 634 4.95 14.01 -18.73
N GLU A 635 3.65 13.82 -18.47
CA GLU A 635 2.60 13.94 -19.49
C GLU A 635 2.50 15.39 -20.01
N ASP A 636 2.51 16.37 -19.12
CA ASP A 636 2.44 17.80 -19.48
C ASP A 636 3.68 18.26 -20.27
N ALA A 637 4.86 17.78 -19.91
CA ALA A 637 6.11 18.09 -20.60
C ALA A 637 6.34 17.26 -21.88
N GLY A 638 5.61 16.15 -22.06
CA GLY A 638 5.86 15.17 -23.12
C GLY A 638 7.18 14.42 -22.97
N GLU A 639 7.76 14.40 -21.77
CA GLU A 639 9.08 13.83 -21.47
C GLU A 639 9.03 12.88 -20.28
N LYS A 640 9.93 11.90 -20.20
CA LYS A 640 9.93 10.91 -19.10
C LYS A 640 11.07 11.14 -18.11
N PHE A 641 10.76 11.14 -16.82
CA PHE A 641 11.76 11.16 -15.74
C PHE A 641 12.16 9.74 -15.30
N HIS A 642 13.24 9.65 -14.52
CA HIS A 642 13.65 8.43 -13.84
C HIS A 642 13.49 8.57 -12.32
N PRO A 643 12.27 8.38 -11.78
CA PRO A 643 12.06 8.45 -10.35
C PRO A 643 12.66 7.24 -9.63
N VAL A 644 13.26 7.49 -8.47
CA VAL A 644 13.69 6.48 -7.50
C VAL A 644 12.87 6.70 -6.23
N CYS A 645 11.83 5.90 -6.04
CA CYS A 645 10.95 6.00 -4.87
C CYS A 645 11.42 5.07 -3.76
N ALA A 646 11.81 5.64 -2.62
CA ALA A 646 12.30 4.86 -1.49
C ALA A 646 11.27 3.87 -0.95
N ALA A 647 10.02 4.32 -0.75
CA ALA A 647 8.96 3.47 -0.24
C ALA A 647 8.66 2.25 -1.12
N GLU A 648 8.69 2.41 -2.45
CA GLU A 648 8.50 1.28 -3.38
C GLU A 648 9.65 0.28 -3.34
N ILE A 649 10.90 0.78 -3.30
CA ILE A 649 12.08 -0.06 -3.23
C ILE A 649 12.09 -0.85 -1.92
N TYR A 650 11.80 -0.19 -0.80
CA TYR A 650 11.71 -0.85 0.51
C TYR A 650 10.63 -1.94 0.53
N ASP A 651 9.44 -1.68 -0.02
CA ASP A 651 8.40 -2.70 -0.15
C ASP A 651 8.84 -3.87 -1.03
N ASP A 652 9.55 -3.60 -2.13
CA ASP A 652 10.07 -4.63 -3.02
C ASP A 652 11.09 -5.53 -2.31
N TYR A 653 11.94 -4.99 -1.43
CA TYR A 653 12.86 -5.80 -0.62
C TYR A 653 12.14 -6.62 0.45
N PHE A 654 11.12 -6.07 1.12
CA PHE A 654 10.27 -6.87 2.00
C PHE A 654 9.61 -8.02 1.22
N ARG A 655 9.02 -7.73 0.06
CA ARG A 655 8.45 -8.74 -0.84
C ARG A 655 9.48 -9.80 -1.22
N GLN A 656 10.69 -9.39 -1.60
CA GLN A 656 11.75 -10.30 -2.00
C GLN A 656 12.14 -11.27 -0.86
N VAL A 657 12.27 -10.76 0.36
CA VAL A 657 12.52 -11.59 1.55
C VAL A 657 11.39 -12.59 1.78
N ARG A 658 10.13 -12.18 1.62
CA ARG A 658 8.97 -13.08 1.73
C ARG A 658 8.95 -14.15 0.64
N ILE A 659 9.25 -13.80 -0.61
CA ILE A 659 9.34 -14.74 -1.73
C ILE A 659 10.42 -15.80 -1.47
N TRP A 660 11.64 -15.38 -1.10
CA TRP A 660 12.71 -16.33 -0.78
C TRP A 660 12.37 -17.22 0.42
N THR A 661 11.69 -16.66 1.41
CA THR A 661 11.17 -17.42 2.55
C THR A 661 10.15 -18.46 2.12
N ARG A 662 9.21 -18.11 1.23
CA ARG A 662 8.23 -19.04 0.64
C ARG A 662 8.92 -20.16 -0.14
N MET A 663 10.03 -19.88 -0.83
CA MET A 663 10.84 -20.88 -1.53
C MET A 663 11.58 -21.84 -0.58
N GLY A 664 11.59 -21.57 0.72
CA GLY A 664 12.20 -22.41 1.73
C GLY A 664 13.65 -22.05 2.06
N HIS A 665 14.14 -20.89 1.60
CA HIS A 665 15.45 -20.39 2.00
C HIS A 665 15.45 -20.02 3.49
N SER A 666 16.57 -20.27 4.18
CA SER A 666 16.73 -19.88 5.58
C SER A 666 17.06 -18.39 5.68
N ALA A 667 16.71 -17.78 6.82
CA ALA A 667 17.03 -16.36 7.07
C ALA A 667 18.53 -16.05 6.92
N ALA A 668 19.42 -16.96 7.34
CA ALA A 668 20.86 -16.79 7.18
C ALA A 668 21.31 -16.76 5.70
N VAL A 669 20.66 -17.56 4.84
CA VAL A 669 20.93 -17.55 3.39
C VAL A 669 20.41 -16.25 2.76
N ILE A 670 19.22 -15.81 3.18
CA ILE A 670 18.63 -14.54 2.72
C ILE A 670 19.50 -13.35 3.13
N GLN A 671 19.95 -13.30 4.39
CA GLN A 671 20.82 -12.24 4.88
C GLN A 671 22.15 -12.20 4.11
N ARG A 672 22.76 -13.37 3.86
CA ARG A 672 24.00 -13.45 3.08
C ARG A 672 23.80 -12.94 1.65
N GLU A 673 22.69 -13.28 1.01
CA GLU A 673 22.39 -12.77 -0.33
C GLU A 673 22.23 -11.25 -0.32
N LEU A 674 21.47 -10.69 0.62
CA LEU A 674 21.34 -9.23 0.76
C LEU A 674 22.70 -8.56 0.99
N ASP A 675 23.53 -9.12 1.88
CA ASP A 675 24.87 -8.61 2.16
C ASP A 675 25.73 -8.58 0.92
N GLN A 676 25.72 -9.66 0.12
CA GLN A 676 26.50 -9.71 -1.11
C GLN A 676 25.94 -8.79 -2.22
N ARG A 677 24.63 -8.54 -2.25
CA ARG A 677 24.01 -7.56 -3.17
C ARG A 677 24.38 -6.13 -2.80
N PHE A 678 24.45 -5.84 -1.50
CA PHE A 678 24.78 -4.53 -0.96
C PHE A 678 26.29 -4.27 -0.87
N GLU A 679 27.13 -5.28 -1.13
CA GLU A 679 28.59 -5.15 -1.12
C GLU A 679 29.12 -3.93 -1.86
N PRO A 680 28.67 -3.61 -3.11
CA PRO A 680 29.23 -2.51 -3.89
C PRO A 680 29.13 -1.14 -3.22
N VAL A 681 28.11 -0.93 -2.39
CA VAL A 681 27.84 0.36 -1.74
C VAL A 681 28.24 0.37 -0.27
N ARG A 682 28.53 -0.80 0.31
CA ARG A 682 28.77 -0.94 1.75
C ARG A 682 30.08 -0.31 2.19
N ASP A 683 31.13 -0.47 1.41
CA ASP A 683 32.46 0.05 1.75
C ASP A 683 32.45 1.59 1.75
N VAL A 684 31.79 2.18 0.75
CA VAL A 684 31.68 3.63 0.57
C VAL A 684 30.90 4.29 1.68
N LEU A 685 29.77 3.69 2.06
CA LEU A 685 29.00 4.15 3.20
C LEU A 685 29.79 4.03 4.52
N GLY A 686 30.73 3.09 4.63
CA GLY A 686 31.69 3.02 5.73
C GLY A 686 32.64 4.22 5.75
N ALA A 687 33.17 4.61 4.59
CA ALA A 687 34.00 5.80 4.45
C ALA A 687 33.23 7.10 4.74
N ILE A 688 31.98 7.20 4.29
CA ILE A 688 31.10 8.35 4.58
C ILE A 688 30.86 8.47 6.09
N ALA A 689 30.56 7.36 6.78
CA ALA A 689 30.37 7.37 8.23
C ALA A 689 31.64 7.81 8.98
N ALA A 690 32.82 7.33 8.57
CA ALA A 690 34.10 7.72 9.16
C ALA A 690 34.42 9.21 8.94
N SER A 691 34.15 9.73 7.74
CA SER A 691 34.35 11.16 7.42
C SER A 691 33.50 12.08 8.29
N ASN A 692 32.30 11.65 8.67
CA ASN A 692 31.42 12.44 9.53
C ASN A 692 31.98 12.55 10.96
N GLN A 693 32.57 11.48 11.50
CA GLN A 693 33.16 11.47 12.86
C GLN A 693 34.34 12.45 13.00
N THR A 694 35.17 12.58 11.96
CA THR A 694 36.30 13.53 11.94
C THR A 694 35.87 15.00 11.90
N SER A 695 34.65 15.29 11.44
CA SER A 695 34.14 16.67 11.33
C SER A 695 33.51 17.22 12.61
N THR A 696 33.10 16.33 13.52
CA THR A 696 32.46 16.67 14.80
C THR A 696 33.44 16.82 15.97
N SER A 697 34.73 16.59 15.77
CA SER A 697 35.76 16.83 16.78
C SER A 697 36.52 18.15 16.59
N PRO A 698 35.91 19.32 16.90
CA PRO A 698 36.68 20.47 17.36
C PRO A 698 36.18 20.97 18.74
N ASN A 699 37.12 21.16 19.67
CA ASN A 699 37.01 21.86 20.97
C ASN A 699 36.45 21.09 22.19
N SER A 700 37.12 20.01 22.59
CA SER A 700 37.10 19.55 24.01
C SER A 700 38.42 19.77 24.75
N GLU A 701 39.35 20.56 24.18
CA GLU A 701 40.51 21.08 24.89
C GLU A 701 40.53 22.60 24.77
N GLN A 702 39.83 23.27 25.69
CA GLN A 702 40.15 24.62 26.17
C GLN A 702 39.48 24.89 27.52
#